data_AF-A0A0S7ZX68-F1
#
_entry.id   AF-A0A0S7ZX68-F1
#
_cell.length_a   1.000
_cell.length_b   1.000
_cell.length_c   1.000
_cell.angle_alpha   90.00
_cell.angle_beta   90.00
_cell.angle_gamma   90.00
#
_symmetry.space_group_name_H-M   'P 1'
#
loop_
_entity.id
_entity.type
_entity.pdbx_description
1 polymer ?
#
loop_
_entity_poly.entity_id
_entity_poly.type
_entity_poly.pdbx_seq_one_letter_code
_entity_poly.pdbx_strand_id
1 'polypeptide(L)'
;NSCHDPHIRSTDPTENIKFLRLNRFQKIRPQEGIFNAANDIICLACHDKEGWVGSAHANPDVANEIYTTAAAEVREFPPGTQVWESACLACHDTHTVQGSRRLLREGVDGGVFASSSGYRIKTGNGQPAVEETCYACHSADGGTLNNQGGANFEVPDTKTDFTIMRTHMPISASDQPAGREVHDIGTPNPDVSDPTRLGVDFIENPTLLGRGNLNNRHAECTDCHNPHRVIKNRQFNMDPFVPGEEGTHNHSQPHNNLASGVLKGIWGVEPVYGSTAFMQIPISFEVKRGNPGIGASTAINAPYVTREYQVCFKCHSNYGFNDANNNYGNSPQRPQLGSHAGSTQPGTNGLFTYTNIAMEYQSPPGHTGEGTGSNSGAAAAYSNNNHRSWHPVMRATGRSSGVRGGADPTNWRVPFQTIGTQTMYCTDCHGSDTNTGPDGVLPRPKAGNPRVDGFPWGPHGSDNDFVLKGQWSGNRTTDTDGTGNLGTGDAGSENHLCFKCHEYNQYGNAGLGGGMGGMGGGGGGVQNSGFATPGCGMGCMGGAINNLHVYHTGVVSTWRCNLCHVAIPHGWKNKNFLVNLNDVGPEGNEQPGTQLRNGAGGGGGMMGGGGGGAAPAFTRGPYYNRAAGKIVSFAISGQWVPANCGSAGAPGNGAVGVNWMFMSSEACNNLP
;
A
#
# COMPACT_ATOMS: atom_id res chain seq x y z
N ASN A 1 25.22 27.95 28.56
CA ASN A 1 26.01 28.67 27.53
C ASN A 1 25.06 29.22 26.48
N SER A 2 25.29 30.45 26.00
CA SER A 2 24.52 31.09 24.93
C SER A 2 25.08 30.70 23.56
N CYS A 3 24.23 30.49 22.55
CA CYS A 3 24.66 30.27 21.17
C CYS A 3 25.22 31.54 20.51
N HIS A 4 24.82 32.72 21.01
CA HIS A 4 25.21 34.01 20.45
C HIS A 4 26.20 34.77 21.36
N ASP A 5 27.03 35.60 20.73
CA ASP A 5 27.83 36.64 21.34
C ASP A 5 27.81 37.90 20.46
N PRO A 6 27.20 39.02 20.90
CA PRO A 6 27.11 40.22 20.06
C PRO A 6 28.46 40.88 19.76
N HIS A 7 29.55 40.47 20.42
CA HIS A 7 30.88 41.06 20.23
C HIS A 7 31.76 40.28 19.23
N ILE A 8 31.31 39.12 18.73
CA ILE A 8 32.03 38.37 17.70
C ILE A 8 31.51 38.72 16.31
N ARG A 9 32.43 38.78 15.35
CA ARG A 9 32.17 39.03 13.92
C ARG A 9 33.11 38.17 13.08
N SER A 10 32.69 37.78 11.88
CA SER A 10 33.65 37.14 10.97
C SER A 10 34.71 38.15 10.56
N THR A 11 35.94 37.65 10.37
CA THR A 11 37.01 38.40 9.71
C THR A 11 36.88 38.36 8.19
N ASP A 12 36.09 37.42 7.65
CA ASP A 12 35.72 37.38 6.25
C ASP A 12 34.46 38.26 6.04
N PRO A 13 34.55 39.35 5.24
CA PRO A 13 33.42 40.23 5.00
C PRO A 13 32.29 39.58 4.18
N THR A 14 32.51 38.41 3.60
CA THR A 14 31.51 37.65 2.85
C THR A 14 30.72 36.67 3.74
N GLU A 15 31.18 36.43 4.97
CA GLU A 15 30.54 35.52 5.90
C GLU A 15 29.56 36.23 6.84
N ASN A 16 28.32 35.76 6.85
CA ASN A 16 27.32 36.16 7.84
C ASN A 16 27.19 35.10 8.94
N ILE A 17 27.94 35.30 10.03
CA ILE A 17 27.96 34.38 11.17
C ILE A 17 26.80 34.57 12.15
N LYS A 18 25.93 35.58 11.95
CA LYS A 18 24.76 35.84 12.83
C LYS A 18 25.10 35.91 14.34
N PHE A 19 26.28 36.44 14.69
CA PHE A 19 26.80 36.47 16.06
C PHE A 19 26.91 35.10 16.74
N LEU A 20 26.96 34.00 15.97
CA LEU A 20 27.06 32.64 16.51
C LEU A 20 28.48 32.34 16.97
N ARG A 21 28.62 31.75 18.17
CA ARG A 21 29.92 31.40 18.77
C ARG A 21 30.69 30.32 18.02
N LEU A 22 29.99 29.52 17.21
CA LEU A 22 30.49 28.36 16.48
C LEU A 22 29.90 28.38 15.06
N ASN A 23 30.22 27.36 14.24
CA ASN A 23 29.82 27.39 12.84
C ASN A 23 28.30 27.46 12.67
N ARG A 24 27.88 28.33 11.74
CA ARG A 24 26.49 28.42 11.29
C ARG A 24 26.09 27.26 10.37
N PHE A 25 27.06 26.71 9.65
CA PHE A 25 26.88 25.67 8.64
C PHE A 25 27.78 24.48 8.97
N GLN A 26 27.37 23.30 8.52
CA GLN A 26 28.17 22.08 8.59
C GLN A 26 29.27 22.15 7.53
N LYS A 27 30.53 21.87 7.90
CA LYS A 27 31.70 21.99 6.99
C LYS A 27 32.22 20.66 6.46
N ILE A 28 32.00 19.58 7.21
CA ILE A 28 32.35 18.21 6.82
C ILE A 28 31.21 17.29 7.23
N ARG A 29 31.18 16.04 6.74
CA ARG A 29 30.24 15.04 7.24
C ARG A 29 30.34 14.96 8.79
N PRO A 30 29.22 15.06 9.53
CA PRO A 30 29.25 14.97 10.99
C PRO A 30 29.74 13.57 11.43
N GLN A 31 30.32 13.49 12.64
CA GLN A 31 30.84 12.24 13.21
C GLN A 31 30.06 11.87 14.47
N GLU A 32 29.87 10.57 14.70
CA GLU A 32 29.10 10.09 15.84
C GLU A 32 29.83 10.32 17.17
N GLY A 33 29.10 10.76 18.19
CA GLY A 33 29.57 10.84 19.57
C GLY A 33 30.56 11.96 19.91
N ILE A 34 30.97 12.80 18.95
CA ILE A 34 31.93 13.88 19.18
C ILE A 34 31.52 15.14 18.42
N PHE A 35 31.10 16.18 19.14
CA PHE A 35 30.92 17.52 18.58
C PHE A 35 32.30 18.13 18.26
N ASN A 36 32.47 18.57 17.02
CA ASN A 36 33.67 19.27 16.54
C ASN A 36 33.39 20.76 16.34
N ALA A 37 33.83 21.58 17.29
CA ALA A 37 33.65 23.04 17.27
C ALA A 37 34.18 23.74 15.99
N ALA A 38 35.18 23.16 15.32
CA ALA A 38 35.75 23.73 14.09
C ALA A 38 34.91 23.43 12.84
N ASN A 39 34.10 22.38 12.88
CA ASN A 39 33.51 21.76 11.69
C ASN A 39 31.98 21.62 11.74
N ASP A 40 31.44 21.34 12.93
CA ASP A 40 30.03 21.05 13.11
C ASP A 40 29.22 22.32 13.27
N ILE A 41 27.99 22.27 12.76
CA ILE A 41 26.99 23.29 13.02
C ILE A 41 26.72 23.41 14.52
N ILE A 42 26.61 24.64 15.03
CA ILE A 42 26.42 24.95 16.46
C ILE A 42 25.26 24.18 17.11
N CYS A 43 24.22 23.84 16.36
CA CYS A 43 23.07 23.10 16.85
C CYS A 43 23.47 21.76 17.49
N LEU A 44 24.46 21.07 16.92
CA LEU A 44 24.93 19.77 17.41
C LEU A 44 25.72 19.85 18.73
N ALA A 45 26.13 21.06 19.17
CA ALA A 45 26.78 21.25 20.47
C ALA A 45 25.81 21.01 21.65
N CYS A 46 24.50 21.14 21.42
CA CYS A 46 23.46 21.05 22.44
C CYS A 46 22.35 20.05 22.09
N HIS A 47 22.09 19.81 20.81
CA HIS A 47 21.05 18.91 20.34
C HIS A 47 21.66 17.64 19.78
N ASP A 48 21.76 16.61 20.62
CA ASP A 48 22.03 15.26 20.15
C ASP A 48 20.79 14.70 19.45
N LYS A 49 20.95 14.36 18.18
CA LYS A 49 19.90 13.78 17.33
C LYS A 49 20.36 12.39 16.91
N GLU A 50 19.88 11.39 17.65
CA GLU A 50 20.21 9.99 17.37
C GLU A 50 19.95 9.63 15.91
N GLY A 51 21.00 9.16 15.24
CA GLY A 51 20.98 8.75 13.83
C GLY A 51 21.26 9.87 12.83
N TRP A 52 21.37 11.13 13.25
CA TRP A 52 21.62 12.27 12.35
C TRP A 52 22.85 12.09 11.49
N VAL A 53 23.93 11.55 12.06
CA VAL A 53 25.20 11.32 11.35
C VAL A 53 25.05 10.41 10.13
N GLY A 54 24.15 9.43 10.22
CA GLY A 54 23.85 8.53 9.09
C GLY A 54 22.76 9.07 8.16
N SER A 55 22.05 10.14 8.52
CA SER A 55 20.90 10.63 7.76
C SER A 55 21.29 11.05 6.34
N ALA A 56 20.42 10.76 5.37
CA ALA A 56 20.49 11.29 4.01
C ALA A 56 20.64 12.82 4.01
N HIS A 57 19.96 13.53 4.92
CA HIS A 57 20.00 14.98 5.03
C HIS A 57 21.30 15.54 5.63
N ALA A 58 22.13 14.70 6.23
CA ALA A 58 23.44 15.08 6.78
C ALA A 58 24.61 14.60 5.91
N ASN A 59 24.30 13.91 4.81
CA ASN A 59 25.26 13.16 4.03
C ASN A 59 25.66 13.94 2.75
N PRO A 60 26.95 14.32 2.59
CA PRO A 60 27.44 15.09 1.45
C PRO A 60 27.38 14.33 0.11
N ASP A 61 27.20 13.02 0.14
CA ASP A 61 27.06 12.20 -1.07
C ASP A 61 25.58 11.98 -1.45
N VAL A 62 24.65 12.51 -0.65
CA VAL A 62 23.20 12.33 -0.86
C VAL A 62 22.48 13.67 -0.98
N ALA A 63 22.60 14.56 0.00
CA ALA A 63 21.91 15.85 0.01
C ALA A 63 22.82 16.97 -0.54
N ASN A 64 23.41 16.74 -1.71
CA ASN A 64 24.36 17.65 -2.36
C ASN A 64 23.72 18.62 -3.34
N GLU A 65 22.39 18.67 -3.40
CA GLU A 65 21.66 19.65 -4.18
C GLU A 65 22.01 21.07 -3.71
N ILE A 66 22.22 21.96 -4.68
CA ILE A 66 22.65 23.34 -4.44
C ILE A 66 21.42 24.24 -4.45
N TYR A 67 21.31 25.13 -3.46
CA TYR A 67 20.26 26.16 -3.45
C TYR A 67 20.38 27.11 -4.65
N THR A 68 19.25 27.58 -5.17
CA THR A 68 19.28 28.69 -6.13
C THR A 68 19.82 29.96 -5.47
N THR A 69 20.39 30.88 -6.25
CA THR A 69 20.87 32.17 -5.72
C THR A 69 19.79 32.92 -4.96
N ALA A 70 18.56 32.94 -5.48
CA ALA A 70 17.44 33.65 -4.86
C ALA A 70 17.03 33.01 -3.52
N ALA A 71 16.97 31.68 -3.45
CA ALA A 71 16.70 30.94 -2.23
C ALA A 71 17.81 31.09 -1.19
N ALA A 72 19.08 31.05 -1.62
CA ALA A 72 20.23 31.24 -0.75
C ALA A 72 20.27 32.66 -0.19
N GLU A 73 19.99 33.69 -1.00
CA GLU A 73 19.93 35.09 -0.57
C GLU A 73 18.88 35.30 0.53
N VAL A 74 17.65 34.80 0.34
CA VAL A 74 16.57 34.92 1.33
C VAL A 74 16.89 34.20 2.63
N ARG A 75 17.54 33.03 2.54
CA ARG A 75 17.96 32.26 3.73
C ARG A 75 19.27 32.77 4.33
N GLU A 76 19.89 33.75 3.68
CA GLU A 76 21.20 34.29 4.00
C GLU A 76 22.27 33.18 4.06
N PHE A 77 22.18 32.24 3.14
CA PHE A 77 23.16 31.18 2.92
C PHE A 77 24.19 31.68 1.90
N PRO A 78 25.49 31.34 2.06
CA PRO A 78 26.49 31.62 1.04
C PRO A 78 26.08 31.06 -0.34
N PRO A 79 26.36 31.75 -1.45
CA PRO A 79 26.15 31.19 -2.78
C PRO A 79 26.86 29.84 -2.95
N GLY A 80 26.18 28.86 -3.54
CA GLY A 80 26.72 27.51 -3.73
C GLY A 80 26.51 26.56 -2.56
N THR A 81 25.88 27.01 -1.46
CA THR A 81 25.53 26.14 -0.32
C THR A 81 24.72 24.92 -0.77
N GLN A 82 25.12 23.75 -0.31
CA GLN A 82 24.42 22.48 -0.49
C GLN A 82 23.48 22.19 0.69
N VAL A 83 22.47 21.35 0.49
CA VAL A 83 21.48 21.02 1.54
C VAL A 83 22.13 20.39 2.78
N TRP A 84 23.10 19.48 2.62
CA TRP A 84 23.79 18.88 3.77
C TRP A 84 24.61 19.90 4.58
N GLU A 85 25.11 20.98 3.95
CA GLU A 85 25.87 22.05 4.63
C GLU A 85 24.95 22.94 5.45
N SER A 86 23.74 23.23 4.94
CA SER A 86 22.72 23.96 5.69
C SER A 86 22.14 23.11 6.83
N ALA A 87 22.21 21.77 6.72
CA ALA A 87 21.96 20.81 7.78
C ALA A 87 20.63 21.11 8.53
N CYS A 88 20.70 21.37 9.84
CA CYS A 88 19.54 21.68 10.65
C CYS A 88 18.76 22.91 10.15
N LEU A 89 19.44 23.89 9.53
CA LEU A 89 18.83 25.13 9.03
C LEU A 89 18.02 24.94 7.74
N ALA A 90 18.20 23.81 7.05
CA ALA A 90 17.37 23.43 5.91
C ALA A 90 15.90 23.31 6.32
N CYS A 91 15.66 22.70 7.49
CA CYS A 91 14.32 22.41 8.00
C CYS A 91 13.92 23.30 9.18
N HIS A 92 14.86 23.76 10.01
CA HIS A 92 14.58 24.57 11.19
C HIS A 92 15.05 26.02 11.00
N ASP A 93 14.22 26.97 11.42
CA ASP A 93 14.58 28.38 11.52
C ASP A 93 14.25 28.88 12.93
N THR A 94 15.25 29.39 13.65
CA THR A 94 15.05 29.97 14.99
C THR A 94 14.15 31.19 14.97
N HIS A 95 14.01 31.83 13.80
CA HIS A 95 13.07 32.92 13.55
C HIS A 95 12.03 32.51 12.50
N THR A 96 11.54 31.26 12.61
CA THR A 96 10.58 30.75 11.64
C THR A 96 9.32 31.62 11.54
N VAL A 97 8.62 31.44 10.42
CA VAL A 97 7.34 32.05 10.13
C VAL A 97 6.33 31.82 11.26
N GLN A 98 5.60 32.87 11.62
CA GLN A 98 4.54 32.79 12.62
C GLN A 98 3.52 31.71 12.24
N GLY A 99 3.11 30.90 13.23
CA GLY A 99 2.18 29.79 13.04
C GLY A 99 2.85 28.43 12.86
N SER A 100 4.15 28.38 12.52
CA SER A 100 4.88 27.13 12.39
C SER A 100 5.11 26.45 13.75
N ARG A 101 5.06 25.11 13.75
CA ARG A 101 5.42 24.27 14.91
C ARG A 101 6.87 23.83 14.80
N ARG A 102 7.49 23.52 15.95
CA ARG A 102 8.84 22.89 16.03
C ARG A 102 9.92 23.70 15.29
N LEU A 103 9.73 25.02 15.19
CA LEU A 103 10.60 25.94 14.47
C LEU A 103 10.82 25.57 13.00
N LEU A 104 9.85 24.90 12.36
CA LEU A 104 10.01 24.44 10.99
C LEU A 104 9.96 25.59 10.00
N ARG A 105 10.96 25.68 9.12
CA ARG A 105 11.07 26.70 8.08
C ARG A 105 9.91 26.57 7.11
N GLU A 106 9.15 27.65 6.94
CA GLU A 106 8.02 27.68 6.00
C GLU A 106 6.93 26.62 6.28
N GLY A 107 6.90 26.07 7.50
CA GLY A 107 5.96 25.00 7.92
C GLY A 107 4.55 25.50 8.22
N VAL A 108 3.97 26.28 7.30
CA VAL A 108 2.59 26.79 7.36
C VAL A 108 1.89 26.76 6.01
N ASP A 109 0.58 26.54 6.00
CA ASP A 109 -0.29 26.52 4.80
C ASP A 109 -0.67 27.92 4.28
N GLY A 110 -0.02 28.96 4.82
CA GLY A 110 -0.30 30.36 4.50
C GLY A 110 0.01 30.74 3.06
N GLY A 111 -0.40 31.96 2.72
CA GLY A 111 -0.07 32.57 1.42
C GLY A 111 1.43 32.69 1.18
N VAL A 112 1.80 33.16 0.00
CA VAL A 112 3.21 33.45 -0.31
C VAL A 112 3.37 34.86 -0.84
N PHE A 113 4.53 35.45 -0.58
CA PHE A 113 4.99 36.68 -1.23
C PHE A 113 6.33 36.44 -1.90
N ALA A 114 6.62 37.19 -2.96
CA ALA A 114 7.92 37.15 -3.62
C ALA A 114 8.89 38.10 -2.90
N SER A 115 10.10 37.61 -2.61
CA SER A 115 11.21 38.43 -2.17
C SER A 115 11.69 39.36 -3.28
N SER A 116 12.60 40.29 -2.94
CA SER A 116 13.32 41.10 -3.93
C SER A 116 14.10 40.28 -4.95
N SER A 117 14.54 39.08 -4.56
CA SER A 117 15.24 38.11 -5.43
C SER A 117 14.29 37.21 -6.23
N GLY A 118 12.97 37.39 -6.07
CA GLY A 118 11.95 36.60 -6.76
C GLY A 118 11.65 35.23 -6.11
N TYR A 119 12.29 34.89 -4.99
CA TYR A 119 12.03 33.67 -4.24
C TYR A 119 10.71 33.77 -3.47
N ARG A 120 9.92 32.68 -3.45
CA ARG A 120 8.60 32.64 -2.81
C ARG A 120 8.73 32.27 -1.34
N ILE A 121 8.22 33.13 -0.46
CA ILE A 121 8.30 32.96 1.00
C ILE A 121 6.89 32.84 1.57
N LYS A 122 6.69 31.92 2.51
CA LYS A 122 5.42 31.77 3.24
C LYS A 122 5.11 32.98 4.13
N THR A 123 3.88 33.46 4.08
CA THR A 123 3.35 34.47 5.00
C THR A 123 2.89 33.83 6.30
N GLY A 124 3.11 34.50 7.44
CA GLY A 124 2.71 34.02 8.77
C GLY A 124 1.23 34.14 9.10
N ASN A 125 0.36 34.04 8.10
CA ASN A 125 -1.09 34.07 8.25
C ASN A 125 -1.74 32.68 8.13
N GLY A 126 -0.94 31.62 7.97
CA GLY A 126 -1.39 30.24 7.88
C GLY A 126 -1.42 29.50 9.22
N GLN A 127 -1.91 28.27 9.18
CA GLN A 127 -1.86 27.26 10.23
C GLN A 127 -0.62 26.37 10.09
N PRO A 128 -0.24 25.61 11.14
CA PRO A 128 0.81 24.61 11.05
C PRO A 128 0.59 23.64 9.88
N ALA A 129 1.65 23.42 9.10
CA ALA A 129 1.69 22.51 7.95
C ALA A 129 3.14 22.02 7.76
N VAL A 130 3.49 20.89 8.39
CA VAL A 130 4.86 20.34 8.38
C VAL A 130 5.32 19.96 6.96
N GLU A 131 4.40 19.53 6.12
CA GLU A 131 4.64 19.11 4.75
C GLU A 131 5.22 20.22 3.88
N GLU A 132 4.88 21.49 4.15
CA GLU A 132 5.39 22.63 3.39
C GLU A 132 6.90 22.80 3.55
N THR A 133 7.47 22.43 4.70
CA THR A 133 8.93 22.37 4.88
C THR A 133 9.55 21.28 4.01
N CYS A 134 8.90 20.13 3.87
CA CYS A 134 9.36 19.03 3.03
C CYS A 134 9.27 19.40 1.53
N TYR A 135 8.15 20.01 1.13
CA TYR A 135 7.87 20.42 -0.24
C TYR A 135 8.79 21.51 -0.77
N ALA A 136 9.51 22.24 0.10
CA ALA A 136 10.55 23.16 -0.35
C ALA A 136 11.57 22.47 -1.26
N CYS A 137 11.88 21.20 -1.01
CA CYS A 137 12.84 20.41 -1.80
C CYS A 137 12.19 19.21 -2.51
N HIS A 138 11.16 18.59 -1.91
CA HIS A 138 10.46 17.42 -2.43
C HIS A 138 9.24 17.80 -3.29
N SER A 139 9.45 18.66 -4.29
CA SER A 139 8.40 19.12 -5.20
C SER A 139 8.92 19.44 -6.59
N ALA A 140 8.01 19.47 -7.56
CA ALA A 140 8.27 19.98 -8.91
C ALA A 140 8.08 21.51 -9.05
N ASP A 141 7.74 22.23 -7.97
CA ASP A 141 7.47 23.68 -8.01
C ASP A 141 8.68 24.53 -8.46
N GLY A 142 9.88 24.03 -8.17
CA GLY A 142 11.14 24.73 -8.46
C GLY A 142 11.45 25.89 -7.50
N GLY A 143 12.55 26.59 -7.78
CA GLY A 143 12.93 27.83 -7.11
C GLY A 143 13.78 27.67 -5.84
N THR A 144 13.67 26.60 -5.07
CA THR A 144 14.51 26.36 -3.89
C THR A 144 15.88 25.81 -4.27
N LEU A 145 15.89 24.73 -5.06
CA LEU A 145 17.11 24.03 -5.48
C LEU A 145 17.34 24.19 -7.00
N ASN A 146 18.61 24.18 -7.41
CA ASN A 146 18.97 24.23 -8.82
C ASN A 146 18.43 23.00 -9.55
N ASN A 147 17.81 23.23 -10.72
CA ASN A 147 17.18 22.19 -11.56
C ASN A 147 16.03 21.41 -10.89
N GLN A 148 15.50 21.87 -9.75
CA GLN A 148 14.38 21.24 -9.06
C GLN A 148 13.19 21.01 -10.01
N GLY A 149 12.63 19.80 -9.96
CA GLY A 149 11.58 19.35 -10.87
C GLY A 149 12.06 18.94 -12.27
N GLY A 150 13.29 19.28 -12.67
CA GLY A 150 13.86 18.95 -13.98
C GLY A 150 14.21 17.46 -14.18
N ALA A 151 14.43 17.01 -15.42
CA ALA A 151 14.61 15.60 -15.77
C ALA A 151 15.73 14.86 -15.01
N ASN A 152 16.81 15.56 -14.66
CA ASN A 152 17.97 15.00 -13.94
C ASN A 152 17.96 15.30 -12.43
N PHE A 153 16.85 15.80 -11.89
CA PHE A 153 16.72 16.08 -10.47
C PHE A 153 16.40 14.79 -9.71
N GLU A 154 17.27 14.42 -8.77
CA GLU A 154 17.22 13.11 -8.09
C GLU A 154 16.23 13.09 -6.91
N VAL A 155 15.94 14.25 -6.31
CA VAL A 155 15.02 14.33 -5.16
C VAL A 155 13.58 14.07 -5.62
N PRO A 156 12.86 13.11 -4.99
CA PRO A 156 11.49 12.79 -5.37
C PRO A 156 10.52 13.95 -5.17
N ASP A 157 9.64 14.16 -6.15
CA ASP A 157 8.48 15.06 -6.06
C ASP A 157 7.32 14.34 -5.36
N THR A 158 7.22 14.48 -4.04
CA THR A 158 6.09 13.93 -3.27
C THR A 158 4.90 14.88 -3.26
N LYS A 159 5.12 16.19 -3.47
CA LYS A 159 4.06 17.19 -3.43
C LYS A 159 2.95 16.89 -4.42
N THR A 160 3.31 16.53 -5.66
CA THR A 160 2.35 16.19 -6.70
C THR A 160 1.40 15.07 -6.26
N ASP A 161 1.93 14.00 -5.64
CA ASP A 161 1.12 12.89 -5.15
C ASP A 161 0.06 13.33 -4.12
N PHE A 162 0.41 14.27 -3.24
CA PHE A 162 -0.47 14.73 -2.17
C PHE A 162 -1.42 15.87 -2.57
N THR A 163 -1.15 16.59 -3.65
CA THR A 163 -1.85 17.85 -3.95
C THR A 163 -2.54 17.88 -5.31
N ILE A 164 -2.13 17.01 -6.22
CA ILE A 164 -2.62 17.02 -7.61
C ILE A 164 -3.37 15.72 -7.92
N MET A 165 -2.94 14.59 -7.38
CA MET A 165 -3.57 13.30 -7.65
C MET A 165 -5.01 13.26 -7.14
N ARG A 166 -5.88 12.56 -7.88
CA ARG A 166 -7.31 12.50 -7.56
C ARG A 166 -7.61 11.90 -6.19
N THR A 167 -6.90 10.84 -5.83
CA THR A 167 -7.04 10.13 -4.55
C THR A 167 -5.72 10.21 -3.79
N HIS A 168 -5.72 10.77 -2.58
CA HIS A 168 -4.50 10.98 -1.81
C HIS A 168 -4.76 10.91 -0.31
N MET A 169 -3.69 10.72 0.46
CA MET A 169 -3.77 10.74 1.92
C MET A 169 -3.97 12.17 2.44
N PRO A 170 -4.74 12.37 3.53
CA PRO A 170 -5.09 13.70 4.02
C PRO A 170 -3.94 14.34 4.80
N ILE A 171 -3.07 15.07 4.10
CA ILE A 171 -1.91 15.75 4.67
C ILE A 171 -2.20 17.21 4.99
N SER A 172 -2.84 17.96 4.10
CA SER A 172 -3.09 19.38 4.35
C SER A 172 -4.20 19.57 5.38
N ALA A 173 -4.17 20.70 6.10
CA ALA A 173 -5.25 21.07 7.01
C ALA A 173 -6.64 21.06 6.34
N SER A 174 -6.71 21.40 5.05
CA SER A 174 -7.94 21.34 4.26
C SER A 174 -8.39 19.92 3.88
N ASP A 175 -7.45 18.97 3.80
CA ASP A 175 -7.80 17.57 3.61
C ASP A 175 -8.24 16.94 4.94
N GLN A 176 -7.54 17.22 6.04
CA GLN A 176 -7.80 16.58 7.32
C GLN A 176 -9.24 16.85 7.82
N PRO A 177 -9.99 15.83 8.30
CA PRO A 177 -11.34 16.03 8.83
C PRO A 177 -11.43 17.02 10.01
N ALA A 178 -10.34 17.19 10.76
CA ALA A 178 -10.24 18.18 11.84
C ALA A 178 -10.10 19.62 11.34
N GLY A 179 -9.86 19.84 10.04
CA GLY A 179 -9.60 21.17 9.46
C GLY A 179 -8.28 21.80 9.91
N ARG A 180 -7.35 21.02 10.47
CA ARG A 180 -6.06 21.46 11.02
C ARG A 180 -5.11 20.28 11.21
N GLU A 181 -3.80 20.52 11.25
CA GLU A 181 -2.78 19.54 11.64
C GLU A 181 -2.99 19.04 13.09
N VAL A 182 -3.37 17.77 13.22
CA VAL A 182 -3.57 17.08 14.52
C VAL A 182 -2.29 16.39 15.01
N HIS A 183 -1.38 16.04 14.10
CA HIS A 183 -0.15 15.31 14.37
C HIS A 183 0.69 15.94 15.50
N ASP A 184 1.02 15.15 16.52
CA ASP A 184 1.85 15.65 17.62
C ASP A 184 2.88 14.65 18.18
N ILE A 185 4.07 14.72 17.59
CA ILE A 185 5.26 13.97 17.98
C ILE A 185 5.65 14.24 19.44
N GLY A 186 5.91 13.16 20.17
CA GLY A 186 6.36 13.20 21.55
C GLY A 186 5.22 13.15 22.58
N THR A 187 3.97 13.11 22.12
CA THR A 187 2.82 12.97 23.01
C THR A 187 2.81 11.61 23.72
N PRO A 188 2.42 11.54 25.01
CA PRO A 188 2.42 10.29 25.76
C PRO A 188 1.65 9.19 25.05
N ASN A 189 2.30 8.07 24.79
CA ASN A 189 1.67 6.91 24.17
C ASN A 189 1.51 5.78 25.22
N PRO A 190 0.29 5.29 25.48
CA PRO A 190 0.04 4.30 26.53
C PRO A 190 0.62 2.91 26.20
N ASP A 191 0.89 2.61 24.93
CA ASP A 191 1.44 1.34 24.48
C ASP A 191 2.98 1.32 24.50
N VAL A 192 3.59 2.38 25.07
CA VAL A 192 5.04 2.57 25.17
C VAL A 192 5.48 2.67 26.62
N SER A 193 6.27 1.70 27.08
CA SER A 193 6.72 1.64 28.47
C SER A 193 7.79 2.69 28.85
N ASP A 194 8.62 3.12 27.89
CA ASP A 194 9.62 4.18 28.09
C ASP A 194 9.23 5.47 27.34
N PRO A 195 8.65 6.46 28.04
CA PRO A 195 8.19 7.71 27.43
C PRO A 195 9.33 8.70 27.14
N THR A 196 10.57 8.44 27.60
CA THR A 196 11.66 9.45 27.51
C THR A 196 12.14 9.71 26.08
N ARG A 197 11.81 8.80 25.16
CA ARG A 197 12.30 8.81 23.76
C ARG A 197 11.20 9.05 22.72
N LEU A 198 9.99 9.43 23.13
CA LEU A 198 8.85 9.54 22.20
C LEU A 198 9.13 10.55 21.07
N GLY A 199 9.70 11.70 21.39
CA GLY A 199 10.03 12.74 20.41
C GLY A 199 11.13 12.35 19.42
N VAL A 200 12.16 11.59 19.86
CA VAL A 200 13.25 11.15 18.97
C VAL A 200 12.79 10.03 18.02
N ASP A 201 11.83 9.21 18.46
CA ASP A 201 11.24 8.13 17.67
C ASP A 201 10.00 8.55 16.87
N PHE A 202 9.62 9.83 16.94
CA PHE A 202 8.49 10.41 16.22
C PHE A 202 7.15 9.74 16.57
N ILE A 203 7.04 9.26 17.82
CA ILE A 203 5.85 8.58 18.33
C ILE A 203 4.84 9.62 18.80
N GLU A 204 3.57 9.37 18.47
CA GLU A 204 2.44 10.11 19.03
C GLU A 204 1.40 9.17 19.66
N ASN A 205 0.42 9.75 20.34
CA ASN A 205 -0.67 9.02 20.98
C ASN A 205 -1.65 8.45 19.93
N PRO A 206 -2.13 7.19 20.05
CA PRO A 206 -3.09 6.60 19.10
C PRO A 206 -4.41 7.39 18.97
N THR A 207 -4.80 8.17 19.96
CA THR A 207 -5.98 9.05 19.87
C THR A 207 -5.80 10.15 18.83
N LEU A 208 -4.57 10.60 18.57
CA LEU A 208 -4.23 11.55 17.49
C LEU A 208 -4.22 10.87 16.12
N LEU A 209 -3.98 9.56 16.05
CA LEU A 209 -4.13 8.77 14.82
C LEU A 209 -5.59 8.48 14.45
N GLY A 210 -6.54 8.77 15.33
CA GLY A 210 -7.98 8.53 15.13
C GLY A 210 -8.65 7.55 16.09
N ARG A 211 -7.90 6.96 17.04
CA ARG A 211 -8.48 5.99 17.99
C ARG A 211 -9.44 6.69 18.94
N GLY A 212 -10.72 6.31 18.86
CA GLY A 212 -11.79 6.96 19.63
C GLY A 212 -12.33 8.26 19.04
N ASN A 213 -11.64 8.86 18.06
CA ASN A 213 -12.11 10.07 17.38
C ASN A 213 -11.60 10.11 15.93
N LEU A 214 -12.43 9.72 14.98
CA LEU A 214 -12.08 9.71 13.55
C LEU A 214 -11.89 11.10 12.94
N ASN A 215 -12.23 12.19 13.63
CA ASN A 215 -11.89 13.52 13.14
C ASN A 215 -10.38 13.76 13.17
N ASN A 216 -9.62 13.00 13.98
CA ASN A 216 -8.18 13.12 14.07
C ASN A 216 -7.43 12.39 12.95
N ARG A 217 -8.13 11.73 11.99
CA ARG A 217 -7.46 11.01 10.90
C ARG A 217 -6.65 11.96 10.02
N HIS A 218 -5.38 11.67 9.85
CA HIS A 218 -4.45 12.46 9.05
C HIS A 218 -3.34 11.55 8.51
N ALA A 219 -2.46 12.12 7.69
CA ALA A 219 -1.17 11.54 7.36
C ALA A 219 -0.14 12.66 7.17
N GLU A 220 0.92 12.68 7.96
CA GLU A 220 2.06 13.57 7.78
C GLU A 220 3.28 12.83 7.22
N CYS A 221 4.23 13.58 6.65
CA CYS A 221 5.53 13.02 6.26
C CYS A 221 6.20 12.28 7.44
N THR A 222 6.01 12.80 8.64
CA THR A 222 6.58 12.31 9.90
C THR A 222 5.85 11.13 10.52
N ASP A 223 4.68 10.75 9.98
CA ASP A 223 4.06 9.46 10.32
C ASP A 223 4.79 8.29 9.67
N CYS A 224 5.46 8.52 8.54
CA CYS A 224 6.12 7.46 7.77
C CYS A 224 7.65 7.58 7.76
N HIS A 225 8.18 8.80 7.92
CA HIS A 225 9.60 9.08 7.81
C HIS A 225 10.15 9.74 9.07
N ASN A 226 11.35 9.32 9.48
CA ASN A 226 12.11 10.03 10.49
C ASN A 226 13.22 10.83 9.78
N PRO A 227 13.05 12.14 9.52
CA PRO A 227 14.00 12.93 8.72
C PRO A 227 15.40 13.01 9.36
N HIS A 228 15.53 12.69 10.65
CA HIS A 228 16.82 12.60 11.33
C HIS A 228 17.53 11.26 11.11
N ARG A 229 16.86 10.25 10.55
CA ARG A 229 17.39 8.87 10.47
C ARG A 229 17.24 8.22 9.10
N VAL A 230 16.43 8.75 8.19
CA VAL A 230 16.28 8.21 6.82
C VAL A 230 17.62 8.12 6.10
N ILE A 231 17.81 7.09 5.27
CA ILE A 231 19.07 6.87 4.51
C ILE A 231 18.76 6.59 3.03
N LYS A 232 19.63 7.00 2.11
CA LYS A 232 19.54 6.64 0.68
C LYS A 232 20.12 5.23 0.48
N ASN A 233 19.42 4.21 0.99
CA ASN A 233 19.77 2.81 0.79
C ASN A 233 18.50 1.96 0.65
N ARG A 234 18.56 0.88 -0.15
CA ARG A 234 17.41 -0.02 -0.38
C ARG A 234 16.87 -0.79 0.83
N GLN A 235 17.58 -0.78 1.95
CA GLN A 235 17.21 -1.47 3.19
C GLN A 235 17.63 -0.63 4.40
N PHE A 236 16.80 -0.64 5.43
CA PHE A 236 16.96 0.19 6.64
C PHE A 236 18.26 -0.04 7.42
N ASN A 237 18.87 -1.21 7.30
CA ASN A 237 20.04 -1.65 8.06
C ASN A 237 21.36 -1.61 7.27
N MET A 238 21.35 -1.04 6.05
CA MET A 238 22.58 -0.87 5.28
C MET A 238 23.46 0.27 5.81
N ASP A 239 24.69 0.30 5.31
CA ASP A 239 25.68 1.31 5.65
C ASP A 239 25.33 2.67 5.00
N PRO A 240 24.95 3.70 5.78
CA PRO A 240 24.63 5.02 5.24
C PRO A 240 25.86 5.78 4.71
N PHE A 241 27.07 5.36 5.06
CA PHE A 241 28.31 5.95 4.54
C PHE A 241 28.65 5.44 3.14
N VAL A 242 27.91 4.45 2.65
CA VAL A 242 27.94 3.98 1.26
C VAL A 242 26.52 4.07 0.71
N PRO A 243 26.07 5.26 0.25
CA PRO A 243 24.73 5.43 -0.30
C PRO A 243 24.46 4.43 -1.43
N GLY A 244 23.27 3.85 -1.40
CA GLY A 244 22.76 3.02 -2.47
C GLY A 244 22.30 3.86 -3.66
N GLU A 245 21.89 3.16 -4.70
CA GLU A 245 21.30 3.75 -5.90
C GLU A 245 20.03 4.55 -5.57
N GLU A 246 19.21 4.04 -4.64
CA GLU A 246 17.94 4.64 -4.23
C GLU A 246 17.68 4.40 -2.73
N GLY A 247 16.79 5.19 -2.13
CA GLY A 247 16.35 5.04 -0.73
C GLY A 247 15.20 4.05 -0.52
N THR A 248 14.55 3.63 -1.60
CA THR A 248 13.40 2.71 -1.66
C THR A 248 13.86 1.30 -2.04
N HIS A 249 12.99 0.30 -2.17
CA HIS A 249 13.41 -1.10 -2.32
C HIS A 249 14.05 -1.42 -3.69
N ASN A 250 14.67 -2.59 -3.83
CA ASN A 250 15.22 -3.02 -5.12
C ASN A 250 14.13 -3.53 -6.07
N HIS A 251 13.97 -2.82 -7.18
CA HIS A 251 13.02 -3.10 -8.26
C HIS A 251 13.40 -4.22 -9.23
N SER A 252 14.66 -4.69 -9.19
CA SER A 252 15.21 -5.68 -10.12
C SER A 252 15.36 -7.08 -9.52
N GLN A 253 15.00 -7.23 -8.24
CA GLN A 253 15.13 -8.47 -7.47
C GLN A 253 13.75 -8.92 -6.98
N PRO A 254 13.58 -10.20 -6.59
CA PRO A 254 12.38 -10.63 -5.91
C PRO A 254 12.05 -9.69 -4.74
N HIS A 255 10.87 -9.08 -4.80
CA HIS A 255 10.41 -8.22 -3.74
C HIS A 255 10.22 -9.03 -2.44
N ASN A 256 10.25 -8.30 -1.33
CA ASN A 256 10.01 -8.84 -0.01
C ASN A 256 9.13 -7.85 0.76
N ASN A 257 9.21 -7.84 2.10
CA ASN A 257 8.42 -6.94 2.94
C ASN A 257 9.29 -6.15 3.94
N LEU A 258 10.62 -6.21 3.81
CA LEU A 258 11.58 -5.50 4.66
C LEU A 258 11.42 -3.98 4.54
N ALA A 259 11.71 -3.24 5.59
CA ALA A 259 11.70 -1.78 5.52
C ALA A 259 12.86 -1.25 4.64
N SER A 260 12.61 -0.20 3.87
CA SER A 260 13.62 0.50 3.06
C SER A 260 14.40 1.50 3.92
N GLY A 261 15.45 2.11 3.35
CA GLY A 261 16.23 3.17 4.00
C GLY A 261 15.41 4.41 4.32
N VAL A 262 14.42 4.77 3.49
CA VAL A 262 13.51 5.89 3.76
C VAL A 262 12.57 5.63 4.94
N LEU A 263 12.41 4.38 5.38
CA LEU A 263 11.65 4.02 6.58
C LEU A 263 12.57 3.78 7.80
N LYS A 264 13.87 4.01 7.68
CA LYS A 264 14.80 3.77 8.80
C LYS A 264 14.47 4.66 9.99
N GLY A 265 14.30 4.02 11.15
CA GLY A 265 14.18 4.71 12.42
C GLY A 265 12.84 5.41 12.67
N ILE A 266 11.85 5.23 11.80
CA ILE A 266 10.45 5.53 12.14
C ILE A 266 9.89 4.43 13.05
N TRP A 267 8.81 4.73 13.74
CA TRP A 267 8.08 3.75 14.54
C TRP A 267 6.95 3.07 13.76
N GLY A 268 6.53 1.90 14.22
CA GLY A 268 5.49 1.04 13.65
C GLY A 268 4.84 0.17 14.71
N VAL A 269 3.95 -0.73 14.29
CA VAL A 269 3.29 -1.71 15.16
C VAL A 269 3.28 -3.10 14.54
N GLU A 270 3.60 -4.11 15.33
CA GLU A 270 3.43 -5.52 14.95
C GLU A 270 2.18 -6.09 15.65
N PRO A 271 1.20 -6.60 14.90
CA PRO A 271 -0.05 -7.10 15.48
C PRO A 271 0.16 -8.43 16.21
N VAL A 272 -0.49 -8.58 17.37
CA VAL A 272 -0.59 -9.84 18.11
C VAL A 272 -2.02 -10.36 17.99
N TYR A 273 -2.16 -11.60 17.53
CA TYR A 273 -3.47 -12.22 17.32
C TYR A 273 -3.77 -13.27 18.39
N GLY A 274 -4.97 -13.24 18.96
CA GLY A 274 -5.45 -14.24 19.92
C GLY A 274 -6.14 -15.45 19.28
N SER A 275 -6.53 -15.36 18.01
CA SER A 275 -7.27 -16.42 17.30
C SER A 275 -6.99 -16.37 15.81
N THR A 276 -7.00 -17.52 15.14
CA THR A 276 -6.84 -17.66 13.68
C THR A 276 -8.16 -17.61 12.91
N ALA A 277 -9.30 -17.44 13.59
CA ALA A 277 -10.61 -17.33 12.93
C ALA A 277 -10.72 -16.03 12.12
N PHE A 278 -11.29 -16.12 10.91
CA PHE A 278 -11.47 -14.94 10.05
C PHE A 278 -12.32 -13.89 10.78
N MET A 279 -11.98 -12.61 10.62
CA MET A 279 -12.62 -11.48 11.30
C MET A 279 -12.31 -11.31 12.79
N GLN A 280 -11.31 -12.03 13.30
CA GLN A 280 -10.71 -11.73 14.60
C GLN A 280 -9.63 -10.67 14.45
N ILE A 281 -9.81 -9.54 15.14
CA ILE A 281 -8.86 -8.44 15.09
C ILE A 281 -7.65 -8.73 16.00
N PRO A 282 -6.49 -8.09 15.76
CA PRO A 282 -5.39 -8.09 16.72
C PRO A 282 -5.85 -7.72 18.13
N ILE A 283 -5.43 -8.49 19.13
CA ILE A 283 -5.77 -8.28 20.55
C ILE A 283 -4.86 -7.23 21.21
N SER A 284 -3.66 -7.06 20.67
CA SER A 284 -2.68 -6.07 21.08
C SER A 284 -1.68 -5.83 19.95
N PHE A 285 -0.79 -4.87 20.14
CA PHE A 285 0.27 -4.54 19.22
C PHE A 285 1.59 -4.38 19.97
N GLU A 286 2.68 -4.85 19.38
CA GLU A 286 4.02 -4.53 19.83
C GLU A 286 4.50 -3.26 19.10
N VAL A 287 4.81 -2.19 19.84
CA VAL A 287 5.36 -0.97 19.26
C VAL A 287 6.81 -1.22 18.82
N LYS A 288 7.09 -0.98 17.54
CA LYS A 288 8.40 -1.08 16.92
C LYS A 288 9.00 0.33 16.81
N ARG A 289 10.18 0.59 17.38
CA ARG A 289 10.79 1.94 17.46
C ARG A 289 12.31 1.90 17.63
N GLY A 290 12.97 3.06 17.53
CA GLY A 290 14.40 3.22 17.72
C GLY A 290 15.20 3.22 16.42
N ASN A 291 16.50 3.48 16.50
CA ASN A 291 17.40 3.56 15.36
C ASN A 291 18.22 2.26 15.17
N PRO A 292 17.91 1.43 14.16
CA PRO A 292 18.71 0.24 13.89
C PRO A 292 20.10 0.59 13.34
N GLY A 293 21.15 -0.03 13.90
CA GLY A 293 22.53 0.10 13.43
C GLY A 293 22.79 -0.57 12.07
N ILE A 294 24.03 -0.46 11.60
CA ILE A 294 24.50 -1.14 10.38
C ILE A 294 24.49 -2.66 10.62
N GLY A 295 23.94 -3.43 9.67
CA GLY A 295 23.83 -4.88 9.77
C GLY A 295 22.85 -5.36 10.84
N ALA A 296 22.02 -4.47 11.40
CA ALA A 296 21.02 -4.82 12.40
C ALA A 296 20.07 -5.92 11.88
N SER A 297 19.58 -6.76 12.80
CA SER A 297 18.73 -7.90 12.48
C SER A 297 17.47 -7.48 11.70
N THR A 298 17.10 -8.29 10.71
CA THR A 298 15.83 -8.19 9.96
C THR A 298 14.75 -9.09 10.55
N ALA A 299 14.98 -9.70 11.71
CA ALA A 299 13.99 -10.53 12.38
C ALA A 299 12.78 -9.70 12.82
N ILE A 300 11.58 -10.27 12.66
CA ILE A 300 10.31 -9.60 12.99
C ILE A 300 10.18 -9.21 14.48
N ASN A 301 10.87 -9.94 15.36
CA ASN A 301 10.92 -9.69 16.80
C ASN A 301 11.97 -8.64 17.21
N ALA A 302 12.68 -8.04 16.26
CA ALA A 302 13.52 -6.88 16.57
C ALA A 302 12.65 -5.74 17.14
N PRO A 303 13.20 -4.89 18.02
CA PRO A 303 12.43 -3.84 18.70
C PRO A 303 12.13 -2.63 17.80
N TYR A 304 12.73 -2.54 16.61
CA TYR A 304 12.55 -1.47 15.63
C TYR A 304 11.76 -1.96 14.41
N VAL A 305 11.33 -1.01 13.56
CA VAL A 305 10.65 -1.33 12.31
C VAL A 305 11.59 -2.14 11.43
N THR A 306 11.15 -3.34 11.04
CA THR A 306 11.86 -4.21 10.11
C THR A 306 11.05 -4.52 8.87
N ARG A 307 9.77 -4.12 8.84
CA ARG A 307 8.84 -4.38 7.74
C ARG A 307 8.04 -3.13 7.41
N GLU A 308 7.76 -2.92 6.13
CA GLU A 308 6.95 -1.79 5.67
C GLU A 308 5.54 -1.79 6.28
N TYR A 309 4.89 -2.96 6.32
CA TYR A 309 3.52 -3.08 6.84
C TYR A 309 3.39 -2.63 8.30
N GLN A 310 4.47 -2.69 9.10
CA GLN A 310 4.45 -2.26 10.50
C GLN A 310 4.17 -0.76 10.60
N VAL A 311 4.62 0.02 9.62
CA VAL A 311 4.32 1.45 9.55
C VAL A 311 2.85 1.66 9.15
N CYS A 312 2.37 0.95 8.13
CA CYS A 312 0.99 1.06 7.64
C CYS A 312 -0.05 0.67 8.71
N PHE A 313 0.22 -0.38 9.50
CA PHE A 313 -0.71 -0.89 10.50
C PHE A 313 -0.92 0.06 11.67
N LYS A 314 -0.09 1.11 11.86
CA LYS A 314 -0.39 2.18 12.82
C LYS A 314 -1.73 2.82 12.52
N CYS A 315 -1.99 3.11 11.25
CA CYS A 315 -3.17 3.86 10.83
C CYS A 315 -4.27 2.94 10.27
N HIS A 316 -3.89 1.82 9.64
CA HIS A 316 -4.80 0.92 8.93
C HIS A 316 -5.23 -0.31 9.75
N SER A 317 -5.25 -0.20 11.08
CA SER A 317 -5.72 -1.25 11.98
C SER A 317 -6.43 -0.68 13.20
N ASN A 318 -6.94 -1.57 14.05
CA ASN A 318 -7.51 -1.22 15.35
C ASN A 318 -6.51 -0.65 16.38
N TYR A 319 -5.26 -0.41 15.97
CA TYR A 319 -4.34 0.47 16.69
C TYR A 319 -4.73 1.96 16.50
N GLY A 320 -5.02 2.38 15.27
CA GLY A 320 -5.30 3.78 14.92
C GLY A 320 -6.80 4.15 14.87
N PHE A 321 -7.70 3.18 14.99
CA PHE A 321 -9.14 3.41 15.10
C PHE A 321 -9.82 2.34 15.96
N ASN A 322 -11.07 2.56 16.34
CA ASN A 322 -11.83 1.56 17.09
C ASN A 322 -12.43 0.52 16.14
N ASP A 323 -12.33 -0.76 16.48
CA ASP A 323 -13.02 -1.82 15.77
C ASP A 323 -13.40 -2.94 16.74
N ALA A 324 -14.28 -3.83 16.31
CA ALA A 324 -14.72 -4.98 17.08
C ALA A 324 -14.48 -6.27 16.31
N ASN A 325 -14.27 -7.36 17.05
CA ASN A 325 -14.31 -8.70 16.49
C ASN A 325 -15.65 -8.92 15.78
N ASN A 326 -15.62 -9.69 14.69
CA ASN A 326 -16.84 -10.08 14.00
C ASN A 326 -17.64 -8.84 13.54
N ASN A 327 -16.94 -7.77 13.14
CA ASN A 327 -17.56 -6.59 12.57
C ASN A 327 -17.44 -6.64 11.04
N TYR A 328 -18.53 -7.05 10.40
CA TYR A 328 -18.52 -7.56 9.04
C TYR A 328 -18.90 -6.58 7.93
N GLY A 329 -19.36 -5.38 8.31
CA GLY A 329 -19.86 -4.39 7.37
C GLY A 329 -19.34 -2.99 7.63
N ASN A 330 -20.07 -2.02 7.10
CA ASN A 330 -19.84 -0.61 7.35
C ASN A 330 -19.96 -0.34 8.85
N SER A 331 -18.90 0.19 9.42
CA SER A 331 -18.79 0.47 10.85
C SER A 331 -18.50 1.96 11.02
N PRO A 332 -19.31 2.72 11.77
CA PRO A 332 -19.02 4.13 12.02
C PRO A 332 -17.74 4.34 12.85
N GLN A 333 -17.21 3.27 13.47
CA GLN A 333 -15.94 3.29 14.20
C GLN A 333 -14.72 3.13 13.29
N ARG A 334 -14.91 2.69 12.04
CA ARG A 334 -13.85 2.61 11.01
C ARG A 334 -13.76 3.92 10.23
N PRO A 335 -12.61 4.28 9.65
CA PRO A 335 -12.51 5.39 8.72
C PRO A 335 -13.53 5.24 7.57
N GLN A 336 -14.33 6.29 7.34
CA GLN A 336 -15.34 6.28 6.27
C GLN A 336 -14.69 6.71 4.94
N LEU A 337 -15.18 6.16 3.83
CA LEU A 337 -14.91 6.72 2.50
C LEU A 337 -15.58 8.10 2.41
N GLY A 338 -15.07 8.98 1.56
CA GLY A 338 -15.57 10.35 1.42
C GLY A 338 -15.36 11.27 2.64
N SER A 339 -14.62 10.82 3.66
CA SER A 339 -14.48 11.58 4.93
C SER A 339 -13.52 12.75 4.87
N HIS A 340 -12.68 12.81 3.84
CA HIS A 340 -11.74 13.90 3.60
C HIS A 340 -11.65 14.25 2.10
N ALA A 341 -11.13 15.43 1.79
CA ALA A 341 -10.78 15.77 0.42
C ALA A 341 -9.70 14.81 -0.13
N GLY A 342 -9.84 14.39 -1.38
CA GLY A 342 -8.96 13.36 -1.95
C GLY A 342 -9.25 11.92 -1.50
N SER A 343 -10.25 11.67 -0.63
CA SER A 343 -10.62 10.29 -0.30
C SER A 343 -11.40 9.62 -1.44
N THR A 344 -11.32 8.28 -1.47
CA THR A 344 -12.19 7.47 -2.33
C THR A 344 -13.65 7.69 -1.98
N GLN A 345 -14.50 7.80 -3.00
CA GLN A 345 -15.92 8.13 -2.81
C GLN A 345 -16.70 6.98 -2.16
N PRO A 346 -17.69 7.26 -1.29
CA PRO A 346 -18.54 6.23 -0.72
C PRO A 346 -19.30 5.48 -1.82
N GLY A 347 -19.43 4.16 -1.66
CA GLY A 347 -20.10 3.29 -2.61
C GLY A 347 -19.17 2.67 -3.66
N THR A 348 -17.93 3.15 -3.81
CA THR A 348 -16.92 2.53 -4.67
C THR A 348 -16.75 1.06 -4.28
N ASN A 349 -16.98 0.14 -5.21
CA ASN A 349 -16.94 -1.30 -4.99
C ASN A 349 -17.94 -1.81 -3.93
N GLY A 350 -18.99 -1.03 -3.65
CA GLY A 350 -19.93 -1.30 -2.56
C GLY A 350 -19.37 -1.04 -1.16
N LEU A 351 -18.20 -0.42 -1.04
CA LEU A 351 -17.58 -0.05 0.24
C LEU A 351 -18.04 1.35 0.67
N PHE A 352 -18.30 1.53 1.96
CA PHE A 352 -18.50 2.87 2.55
C PHE A 352 -17.50 3.16 3.66
N THR A 353 -16.77 2.14 4.12
CA THR A 353 -15.73 2.26 5.15
C THR A 353 -14.49 1.50 4.73
N TYR A 354 -13.32 2.01 5.09
CA TYR A 354 -12.07 1.26 5.00
C TYR A 354 -12.09 0.09 5.99
N THR A 355 -11.48 -1.04 5.63
CA THR A 355 -11.43 -2.24 6.48
C THR A 355 -10.27 -2.21 7.47
N ASN A 356 -10.26 -3.14 8.43
CA ASN A 356 -9.11 -3.37 9.29
C ASN A 356 -8.11 -4.28 8.59
N ILE A 357 -7.08 -3.67 8.03
CA ILE A 357 -6.12 -4.30 7.13
C ILE A 357 -5.23 -5.30 7.87
N ALA A 358 -4.89 -5.01 9.13
CA ALA A 358 -4.14 -5.96 9.96
C ALA A 358 -4.95 -7.24 10.26
N MET A 359 -6.27 -7.14 10.43
CA MET A 359 -7.12 -8.33 10.57
C MET A 359 -7.10 -9.17 9.29
N GLU A 360 -7.18 -8.53 8.11
CA GLU A 360 -7.27 -9.22 6.83
C GLU A 360 -5.96 -9.94 6.47
N TYR A 361 -4.80 -9.32 6.71
CA TYR A 361 -3.49 -9.92 6.43
C TYR A 361 -3.03 -10.99 7.42
N GLN A 362 -3.86 -11.31 8.42
CA GLN A 362 -3.56 -12.39 9.33
C GLN A 362 -3.28 -13.68 8.55
N SER A 363 -2.04 -14.16 8.67
CA SER A 363 -1.48 -15.27 7.90
C SER A 363 -0.96 -16.36 8.85
N PRO A 364 -1.86 -17.20 9.42
CA PRO A 364 -1.46 -18.17 10.43
C PRO A 364 -0.59 -19.29 9.84
N PRO A 365 0.45 -19.76 10.55
CA PRO A 365 1.34 -20.81 10.04
C PRO A 365 0.61 -22.08 9.60
N GLY A 366 -0.42 -22.51 10.33
CA GLY A 366 -1.24 -23.69 10.01
C GLY A 366 -2.07 -23.59 8.72
N HIS A 367 -2.07 -22.45 8.03
CA HIS A 367 -2.71 -22.28 6.71
C HIS A 367 -1.70 -22.14 5.58
N THR A 368 -0.39 -22.20 5.87
CA THR A 368 0.67 -22.16 4.84
C THR A 368 0.66 -23.43 4.00
N GLY A 369 1.14 -23.32 2.75
CA GLY A 369 1.11 -24.43 1.80
C GLY A 369 -0.31 -24.74 1.32
N GLU A 370 -0.51 -26.00 0.97
CA GLU A 370 -1.77 -26.58 0.48
C GLU A 370 -2.30 -27.58 1.53
N GLY A 371 -3.63 -27.70 1.66
CA GLY A 371 -4.27 -28.66 2.56
C GLY A 371 -5.44 -28.06 3.35
N THR A 372 -5.76 -28.67 4.48
CA THR A 372 -6.85 -28.22 5.37
C THR A 372 -6.28 -27.36 6.49
N GLY A 373 -6.60 -26.06 6.49
CA GLY A 373 -6.25 -25.14 7.57
C GLY A 373 -7.33 -25.12 8.65
N SER A 374 -6.94 -25.28 9.92
CA SER A 374 -7.87 -25.24 11.05
C SER A 374 -8.47 -23.85 11.26
N ASN A 375 -9.77 -23.75 11.55
CA ASN A 375 -10.43 -22.49 11.92
C ASN A 375 -10.24 -21.37 10.87
N SER A 376 -10.33 -21.70 9.58
CA SER A 376 -10.18 -20.69 8.52
C SER A 376 -11.28 -19.62 8.54
N GLY A 377 -12.42 -19.91 9.18
CA GLY A 377 -13.65 -19.14 9.10
C GLY A 377 -14.67 -19.74 8.13
N ALA A 378 -14.30 -20.77 7.37
CA ALA A 378 -15.23 -21.56 6.57
C ALA A 378 -16.03 -22.53 7.45
N ALA A 379 -17.28 -22.81 7.08
CA ALA A 379 -18.09 -23.81 7.76
C ALA A 379 -17.49 -25.23 7.59
N ALA A 380 -17.81 -26.13 8.52
CA ALA A 380 -17.22 -27.47 8.57
C ALA A 380 -17.33 -28.25 7.24
N ALA A 381 -18.46 -28.11 6.54
CA ALA A 381 -18.71 -28.72 5.23
C ALA A 381 -17.70 -28.30 4.14
N TYR A 382 -17.08 -27.13 4.29
CA TYR A 382 -16.16 -26.53 3.32
C TYR A 382 -14.72 -26.42 3.84
N SER A 383 -14.40 -27.15 4.91
CA SER A 383 -13.07 -27.13 5.54
C SER A 383 -12.06 -28.00 4.81
N ASN A 384 -12.50 -29.13 4.23
CA ASN A 384 -11.58 -30.09 3.61
C ASN A 384 -10.85 -29.49 2.40
N ASN A 385 -9.53 -29.63 2.36
CA ASN A 385 -8.62 -29.03 1.38
C ASN A 385 -8.77 -27.50 1.24
N ASN A 386 -9.32 -26.84 2.25
CA ASN A 386 -9.51 -25.41 2.29
C ASN A 386 -8.65 -24.80 3.40
N HIS A 387 -8.11 -23.62 3.13
CA HIS A 387 -7.24 -22.88 4.02
C HIS A 387 -7.39 -21.38 3.71
N ARG A 388 -6.87 -20.51 4.57
CA ARG A 388 -6.91 -19.07 4.30
C ARG A 388 -6.03 -18.73 3.11
N SER A 389 -6.43 -17.77 2.30
CA SER A 389 -5.55 -17.13 1.31
C SER A 389 -5.12 -15.75 1.78
N TRP A 390 -3.96 -15.32 1.32
CA TRP A 390 -3.46 -13.97 1.53
C TRP A 390 -2.44 -13.62 0.46
N HIS A 391 -2.32 -12.33 0.17
CA HIS A 391 -1.16 -11.77 -0.49
C HIS A 391 -0.02 -11.67 0.55
N PRO A 392 1.23 -12.01 0.18
CA PRO A 392 2.30 -12.28 1.15
C PRO A 392 2.94 -11.02 1.75
N VAL A 393 2.12 -10.07 2.23
CA VAL A 393 2.60 -8.82 2.86
C VAL A 393 3.25 -9.10 4.21
N MET A 394 2.62 -9.88 5.07
CA MET A 394 3.21 -10.24 6.38
C MET A 394 4.14 -11.45 6.29
N ARG A 395 3.72 -12.49 5.56
CA ARG A 395 4.39 -13.79 5.52
C ARG A 395 4.25 -14.46 4.16
N ALA A 396 5.28 -15.20 3.79
CA ALA A 396 5.27 -16.06 2.62
C ALA A 396 4.12 -17.08 2.69
N THR A 397 3.58 -17.46 1.53
CA THR A 397 2.41 -18.34 1.49
C THR A 397 2.72 -19.82 1.69
N GLY A 398 3.97 -20.24 1.47
CA GLY A 398 4.38 -21.65 1.39
C GLY A 398 3.90 -22.38 0.14
N ARG A 399 3.24 -21.69 -0.81
CA ARG A 399 2.59 -22.28 -1.99
C ARG A 399 3.44 -22.10 -3.24
N SER A 400 4.48 -22.90 -3.36
CA SER A 400 5.37 -22.94 -4.53
C SER A 400 4.68 -23.50 -5.78
N SER A 401 5.35 -23.45 -6.94
CA SER A 401 4.85 -24.05 -8.19
C SER A 401 4.43 -25.52 -8.00
N GLY A 402 5.29 -26.34 -7.39
CA GLY A 402 5.00 -27.75 -7.14
C GLY A 402 3.80 -27.96 -6.22
N VAL A 403 3.69 -27.16 -5.15
CA VAL A 403 2.53 -27.20 -4.24
C VAL A 403 1.23 -26.79 -4.95
N ARG A 404 1.33 -25.92 -5.97
CA ARG A 404 0.20 -25.47 -6.80
C ARG A 404 0.00 -26.33 -8.05
N GLY A 405 0.25 -27.64 -7.98
CA GLY A 405 -0.02 -28.55 -9.09
C GLY A 405 0.84 -28.28 -10.34
N GLY A 406 2.06 -27.76 -10.16
CA GLY A 406 2.97 -27.42 -11.25
C GLY A 406 2.63 -26.10 -11.95
N ALA A 407 2.00 -25.15 -11.24
CA ALA A 407 1.66 -23.84 -11.82
C ALA A 407 2.91 -23.13 -12.35
N ASP A 408 2.84 -22.61 -13.56
CA ASP A 408 3.96 -21.90 -14.20
C ASP A 408 4.30 -20.64 -13.40
N PRO A 409 5.55 -20.45 -12.93
CA PRO A 409 5.94 -19.24 -12.22
C PRO A 409 5.74 -17.95 -13.02
N THR A 410 5.75 -18.02 -14.36
CA THR A 410 5.58 -16.85 -15.25
C THR A 410 4.13 -16.39 -15.38
N ASN A 411 3.17 -17.11 -14.78
CA ASN A 411 1.84 -16.56 -14.49
C ASN A 411 1.91 -15.35 -13.54
N TRP A 412 3.01 -15.18 -12.82
CA TRP A 412 3.35 -13.99 -12.06
C TRP A 412 4.43 -13.19 -12.80
N ARG A 413 4.23 -11.87 -12.86
CA ARG A 413 5.20 -10.96 -13.46
C ARG A 413 6.37 -10.77 -12.52
N VAL A 414 7.56 -10.52 -13.07
CA VAL A 414 8.70 -10.03 -12.29
C VAL A 414 8.26 -8.77 -11.54
N PRO A 415 8.59 -8.61 -10.25
CA PRO A 415 9.54 -9.42 -9.46
C PRO A 415 8.93 -10.62 -8.71
N PHE A 416 7.68 -11.00 -8.98
CA PHE A 416 6.92 -11.98 -8.19
C PHE A 416 7.00 -13.43 -8.68
N GLN A 417 8.08 -13.84 -9.34
CA GLN A 417 8.21 -15.21 -9.86
C GLN A 417 8.73 -16.23 -8.83
N THR A 418 9.20 -15.77 -7.66
CA THR A 418 9.66 -16.65 -6.57
C THR A 418 8.47 -17.04 -5.67
N ILE A 419 7.48 -17.68 -6.28
CA ILE A 419 6.21 -17.97 -5.64
C ILE A 419 6.34 -18.91 -4.44
N GLY A 420 5.54 -18.65 -3.40
CA GLY A 420 5.49 -19.45 -2.19
C GLY A 420 6.47 -19.03 -1.10
N THR A 421 7.64 -18.48 -1.46
CA THR A 421 8.68 -18.07 -0.49
C THR A 421 8.90 -16.55 -0.42
N GLN A 422 8.61 -15.82 -1.49
CA GLN A 422 8.71 -14.36 -1.47
C GLN A 422 7.57 -13.71 -0.67
N THR A 423 7.85 -12.52 -0.14
CA THR A 423 6.88 -11.59 0.42
C THR A 423 6.68 -10.39 -0.52
N MET A 424 5.84 -9.44 -0.14
CA MET A 424 5.60 -8.24 -0.93
C MET A 424 5.42 -7.01 -0.04
N TYR A 425 5.62 -5.83 -0.62
CA TYR A 425 5.44 -4.54 0.01
C TYR A 425 3.97 -4.10 -0.08
N CYS A 426 3.51 -3.25 0.84
CA CYS A 426 2.20 -2.60 0.68
C CYS A 426 2.21 -1.70 -0.56
N THR A 427 3.35 -1.05 -0.80
CA THR A 427 3.63 -0.19 -1.94
C THR A 427 3.78 -0.93 -3.29
N ASP A 428 3.70 -2.26 -3.32
CA ASP A 428 3.52 -3.00 -4.58
C ASP A 428 2.11 -2.83 -5.15
N CYS A 429 1.13 -2.54 -4.29
CA CYS A 429 -0.26 -2.28 -4.69
C CYS A 429 -0.65 -0.80 -4.54
N HIS A 430 -0.08 -0.11 -3.54
CA HIS A 430 -0.44 1.26 -3.21
C HIS A 430 0.62 2.28 -3.66
N GLY A 431 0.15 3.39 -4.20
CA GLY A 431 0.96 4.51 -4.68
C GLY A 431 0.48 5.01 -6.03
N SER A 432 1.23 5.97 -6.58
CA SER A 432 0.93 6.58 -7.88
C SER A 432 0.92 5.54 -9.00
N ASP A 433 0.03 5.75 -9.97
CA ASP A 433 -0.20 4.81 -11.06
C ASP A 433 1.09 4.52 -11.84
N THR A 434 1.38 3.25 -12.09
CA THR A 434 2.55 2.84 -12.89
C THR A 434 2.17 2.71 -14.37
N ASN A 435 3.12 2.83 -15.29
CA ASN A 435 2.83 2.81 -16.74
C ASN A 435 2.08 1.53 -17.19
N THR A 436 1.45 1.64 -18.36
CA THR A 436 0.88 0.52 -19.09
C THR A 436 2.00 -0.23 -19.82
N GLY A 437 2.24 -1.51 -19.50
CA GLY A 437 3.35 -2.26 -20.11
C GLY A 437 3.97 -3.35 -19.24
N PRO A 438 5.14 -3.91 -19.64
CA PRO A 438 5.82 -4.99 -18.92
C PRO A 438 6.33 -4.57 -17.54
N ASP A 439 6.39 -3.27 -17.25
CA ASP A 439 7.00 -2.69 -16.05
C ASP A 439 6.20 -2.95 -14.75
N GLY A 440 4.95 -3.42 -14.85
CA GLY A 440 4.19 -3.95 -13.70
C GLY A 440 4.11 -2.99 -12.51
N VAL A 441 4.58 -3.43 -11.33
CA VAL A 441 4.57 -2.66 -10.08
C VAL A 441 5.69 -1.62 -9.94
N LEU A 442 6.62 -1.56 -10.91
CA LEU A 442 7.80 -0.70 -10.80
C LEU A 442 7.42 0.78 -11.05
N PRO A 443 8.00 1.73 -10.30
CA PRO A 443 7.80 3.16 -10.54
C PRO A 443 8.13 3.52 -11.99
N ARG A 444 7.44 4.54 -12.52
CA ARG A 444 7.78 5.08 -13.85
C ARG A 444 9.20 5.64 -13.80
N PRO A 445 10.10 5.37 -14.76
CA PRO A 445 11.32 6.15 -14.90
C PRO A 445 10.96 7.56 -15.38
N LYS A 446 11.67 8.59 -14.90
CA LYS A 446 11.41 9.98 -15.36
C LYS A 446 11.76 10.08 -16.83
N ALA A 447 10.93 10.75 -17.63
CA ALA A 447 11.15 10.83 -19.07
C ALA A 447 12.56 11.39 -19.34
N GLY A 448 13.41 10.61 -20.01
CA GLY A 448 14.82 10.95 -20.27
C GLY A 448 15.80 10.65 -19.12
N ASN A 449 15.35 10.06 -18.01
CA ASN A 449 16.19 9.60 -16.91
C ASN A 449 16.03 8.08 -16.72
N PRO A 450 17.08 7.29 -17.02
CA PRO A 450 17.05 5.84 -16.82
C PRO A 450 17.14 5.44 -15.33
N ARG A 451 17.34 6.40 -14.41
CA ARG A 451 17.40 6.14 -12.97
C ARG A 451 16.00 6.07 -12.37
N VAL A 452 15.87 5.22 -11.36
CA VAL A 452 14.71 5.10 -10.46
C VAL A 452 14.56 6.30 -9.52
N ASP A 453 15.60 7.14 -9.41
CA ASP A 453 15.59 8.38 -8.63
C ASP A 453 14.64 9.43 -9.23
N GLY A 454 13.96 10.17 -8.35
CA GLY A 454 13.09 11.30 -8.72
C GLY A 454 11.59 11.00 -8.80
N PHE A 455 11.16 9.74 -8.73
CA PHE A 455 9.74 9.40 -8.52
C PHE A 455 9.48 8.91 -7.10
N PRO A 456 8.42 9.42 -6.43
CA PRO A 456 8.03 8.89 -5.14
C PRO A 456 7.54 7.44 -5.27
N TRP A 457 7.96 6.60 -4.33
CA TRP A 457 7.37 5.27 -4.14
C TRP A 457 6.83 5.18 -2.71
N GLY A 458 5.51 5.21 -2.60
CA GLY A 458 4.82 5.29 -1.32
C GLY A 458 3.32 5.51 -1.53
N PRO A 459 2.49 5.21 -0.52
CA PRO A 459 1.05 5.39 -0.60
C PRO A 459 0.66 6.87 -0.35
N HIS A 460 1.25 7.81 -1.10
CA HIS A 460 0.97 9.24 -0.97
C HIS A 460 -0.34 9.61 -1.69
N GLY A 461 -0.41 9.32 -2.99
CA GLY A 461 -1.60 9.53 -3.82
C GLY A 461 -1.54 8.83 -5.17
N SER A 462 -2.68 8.78 -5.86
CA SER A 462 -2.90 8.11 -7.14
C SER A 462 -4.14 8.66 -7.86
N ASP A 463 -4.19 8.50 -9.18
CA ASP A 463 -5.40 8.74 -9.97
C ASP A 463 -6.45 7.64 -9.77
N ASN A 464 -6.07 6.48 -9.21
CA ASN A 464 -6.98 5.37 -8.93
C ASN A 464 -7.52 5.42 -7.50
N ASP A 465 -8.74 4.90 -7.33
CA ASP A 465 -9.37 4.76 -6.01
C ASP A 465 -8.47 3.95 -5.06
N PHE A 466 -8.61 4.18 -3.76
CA PHE A 466 -7.84 3.55 -2.67
C PHE A 466 -6.32 3.72 -2.76
N VAL A 467 -5.86 4.77 -3.48
CA VAL A 467 -4.43 5.05 -3.70
C VAL A 467 -3.74 3.85 -4.37
N LEU A 468 -4.35 3.29 -5.41
CA LEU A 468 -3.87 2.08 -6.08
C LEU A 468 -2.98 2.37 -7.29
N LYS A 469 -2.02 1.49 -7.56
CA LYS A 469 -1.13 1.57 -8.74
C LYS A 469 -1.80 1.20 -10.07
N GLY A 470 -3.10 0.94 -10.07
CA GLY A 470 -3.89 0.61 -11.24
C GLY A 470 -5.38 0.54 -10.88
N GLN A 471 -6.23 0.62 -11.88
CA GLN A 471 -7.68 0.53 -11.69
C GLN A 471 -8.06 -0.80 -11.03
N TRP A 472 -9.04 -0.77 -10.11
CA TRP A 472 -9.53 -1.96 -9.44
C TRP A 472 -11.06 -1.99 -9.35
N SER A 473 -11.59 -3.10 -9.87
CA SER A 473 -12.98 -3.40 -10.16
C SER A 473 -13.73 -2.35 -10.98
N GLY A 474 -14.79 -2.84 -11.63
CA GLY A 474 -15.55 -2.10 -12.61
C GLY A 474 -16.67 -2.93 -13.19
N ASN A 475 -17.40 -2.29 -14.08
CA ASN A 475 -18.63 -2.78 -14.67
C ASN A 475 -18.42 -3.18 -16.13
N ARG A 476 -19.39 -3.90 -16.68
CA ARG A 476 -19.42 -4.22 -18.11
C ARG A 476 -20.48 -3.43 -18.88
N THR A 477 -21.61 -3.10 -18.25
CA THR A 477 -22.79 -2.56 -18.95
C THR A 477 -23.47 -1.39 -18.23
N THR A 478 -23.49 -1.37 -16.91
CA THR A 478 -24.04 -0.28 -16.09
C THR A 478 -23.14 -0.01 -14.89
N ASP A 479 -22.96 1.26 -14.50
CA ASP A 479 -22.11 1.64 -13.37
C ASP A 479 -22.75 1.26 -12.02
N THR A 480 -22.67 -0.03 -11.67
CA THR A 480 -23.31 -0.61 -10.49
C THR A 480 -22.42 -0.66 -9.27
N ASP A 481 -21.09 -0.57 -9.46
CA ASP A 481 -20.11 -0.53 -8.38
C ASP A 481 -19.54 0.88 -8.12
N GLY A 482 -20.03 1.90 -8.83
CA GLY A 482 -19.70 3.31 -8.62
C GLY A 482 -18.28 3.69 -9.07
N THR A 483 -17.57 2.80 -9.75
CA THR A 483 -16.21 3.05 -10.23
C THR A 483 -16.18 3.65 -11.63
N GLY A 484 -17.22 3.46 -12.45
CA GLY A 484 -17.21 3.78 -13.87
C GLY A 484 -16.16 3.03 -14.72
N ASN A 485 -15.41 2.10 -14.14
CA ASN A 485 -14.32 1.38 -14.79
C ASN A 485 -14.82 0.14 -15.54
N LEU A 486 -13.97 -0.45 -16.38
CA LEU A 486 -14.17 -1.79 -16.92
C LEU A 486 -14.01 -2.86 -15.82
N GLY A 487 -14.70 -4.00 -15.97
CA GLY A 487 -14.49 -5.14 -15.07
C GLY A 487 -13.05 -5.64 -15.13
N THR A 488 -12.39 -5.80 -13.97
CA THR A 488 -11.02 -6.35 -13.93
C THR A 488 -11.05 -7.81 -14.41
N GLY A 489 -10.34 -8.10 -15.50
CA GLY A 489 -10.39 -9.37 -16.21
C GLY A 489 -11.12 -9.30 -17.55
N ASP A 490 -11.87 -8.23 -17.85
CA ASP A 490 -12.48 -8.03 -19.16
C ASP A 490 -11.46 -7.52 -20.19
N ALA A 491 -11.81 -7.59 -21.48
CA ALA A 491 -10.99 -7.04 -22.54
C ALA A 491 -10.76 -5.53 -22.35
N GLY A 492 -9.52 -5.05 -22.46
CA GLY A 492 -9.17 -3.66 -22.20
C GLY A 492 -8.77 -3.36 -20.75
N SER A 493 -8.81 -4.36 -19.86
CA SER A 493 -8.42 -4.21 -18.45
C SER A 493 -6.96 -4.62 -18.16
N GLU A 494 -6.11 -4.73 -19.18
CA GLU A 494 -4.72 -5.24 -19.08
C GLU A 494 -3.86 -4.50 -18.05
N ASN A 495 -4.19 -3.23 -17.78
CA ASN A 495 -3.45 -2.35 -16.89
C ASN A 495 -4.08 -2.22 -15.49
N HIS A 496 -5.09 -3.02 -15.18
CA HIS A 496 -5.70 -3.04 -13.85
C HIS A 496 -4.74 -3.59 -12.80
N LEU A 497 -5.01 -3.27 -11.53
CA LEU A 497 -4.15 -3.54 -10.38
C LEU A 497 -3.61 -4.99 -10.36
N CYS A 498 -4.48 -5.98 -10.56
CA CYS A 498 -4.08 -7.39 -10.48
C CYS A 498 -3.01 -7.74 -11.52
N PHE A 499 -3.08 -7.14 -12.71
CA PHE A 499 -2.17 -7.45 -13.82
C PHE A 499 -0.83 -6.72 -13.73
N LYS A 500 -0.64 -5.88 -12.71
CA LYS A 500 0.68 -5.40 -12.31
C LYS A 500 1.55 -6.55 -11.76
N CYS A 501 0.93 -7.59 -11.19
CA CYS A 501 1.60 -8.75 -10.62
C CYS A 501 1.27 -10.08 -11.33
N HIS A 502 0.13 -10.17 -12.00
CA HIS A 502 -0.34 -11.37 -12.70
C HIS A 502 -0.26 -11.20 -14.21
N GLU A 503 0.07 -12.27 -14.93
CA GLU A 503 0.16 -12.22 -16.39
C GLU A 503 -1.25 -12.17 -17.02
N TYR A 504 -1.67 -11.02 -17.54
CA TYR A 504 -3.02 -10.83 -18.10
C TYR A 504 -3.45 -11.93 -19.06
N ASN A 505 -2.55 -12.38 -19.93
CA ASN A 505 -2.82 -13.43 -20.90
C ASN A 505 -3.27 -14.76 -20.26
N GLN A 506 -2.84 -15.04 -19.03
CA GLN A 506 -3.17 -16.27 -18.32
C GLN A 506 -4.43 -16.14 -17.44
N TYR A 507 -5.05 -14.96 -17.36
CA TYR A 507 -6.17 -14.70 -16.44
C TYR A 507 -7.35 -13.90 -17.04
N GLY A 508 -7.12 -12.99 -17.99
CA GLY A 508 -8.13 -12.09 -18.57
C GLY A 508 -8.33 -12.21 -20.08
N ASN A 509 -7.37 -12.78 -20.82
CA ASN A 509 -7.45 -12.81 -22.29
C ASN A 509 -8.35 -13.94 -22.83
N ALA A 510 -9.55 -13.58 -23.29
CA ALA A 510 -10.49 -14.51 -23.95
C ALA A 510 -9.97 -15.08 -25.28
N GLY A 511 -9.09 -14.36 -25.99
CA GLY A 511 -8.52 -14.77 -27.27
C GLY A 511 -7.55 -15.95 -27.18
N LEU A 512 -6.98 -16.21 -26.00
CA LEU A 512 -6.10 -17.36 -25.76
C LEU A 512 -6.86 -18.65 -25.46
N GLY A 513 -8.11 -18.55 -25.02
CA GLY A 513 -8.87 -19.66 -24.47
C GLY A 513 -9.45 -20.62 -25.49
N GLY A 514 -9.55 -20.21 -26.76
CA GLY A 514 -10.29 -20.93 -27.80
C GLY A 514 -11.69 -21.28 -27.30
N GLY A 515 -12.70 -20.43 -27.54
CA GLY A 515 -14.06 -20.60 -26.99
C GLY A 515 -14.71 -21.97 -27.27
N MET A 516 -16.00 -22.18 -26.97
CA MET A 516 -16.63 -23.53 -27.04
C MET A 516 -16.45 -24.33 -28.37
N GLY A 517 -15.99 -23.70 -29.46
CA GLY A 517 -15.61 -24.34 -30.74
C GLY A 517 -14.11 -24.67 -30.92
N GLY A 518 -13.23 -24.36 -29.96
CA GLY A 518 -11.81 -24.70 -29.96
C GLY A 518 -11.59 -26.15 -29.56
N MET A 519 -11.73 -27.05 -30.53
CA MET A 519 -11.37 -28.46 -30.35
C MET A 519 -9.86 -28.59 -30.11
N GLY A 520 -9.43 -28.72 -28.87
CA GLY A 520 -8.05 -29.09 -28.54
C GLY A 520 -7.56 -28.46 -27.25
N GLY A 521 -7.09 -29.30 -26.32
CA GLY A 521 -6.41 -28.82 -25.13
C GLY A 521 -5.24 -27.90 -25.50
N GLY A 522 -5.13 -26.79 -24.78
CA GLY A 522 -3.98 -25.89 -24.85
C GLY A 522 -3.72 -25.31 -26.25
N GLY A 523 -4.41 -24.23 -26.59
CA GLY A 523 -3.86 -23.29 -27.58
C GLY A 523 -2.43 -22.93 -27.17
N GLY A 524 -1.50 -22.89 -28.14
CA GLY A 524 -0.11 -22.55 -27.87
C GLY A 524 -0.01 -21.27 -27.03
N GLY A 525 0.64 -21.35 -25.86
CA GLY A 525 0.79 -20.22 -24.94
C GLY A 525 -0.06 -20.26 -23.67
N VAL A 526 -0.99 -21.21 -23.49
CA VAL A 526 -1.70 -21.40 -22.21
C VAL A 526 -0.80 -22.14 -21.21
N GLN A 527 -0.45 -21.45 -20.13
CA GLN A 527 0.41 -21.97 -19.07
C GLN A 527 -0.39 -22.79 -18.06
N ASN A 528 0.28 -23.69 -17.34
CA ASN A 528 -0.35 -24.45 -16.26
C ASN A 528 -0.61 -23.55 -15.05
N SER A 529 -1.75 -23.73 -14.37
CA SER A 529 -2.09 -22.98 -13.16
C SER A 529 -2.57 -23.90 -12.03
N GLY A 530 -2.66 -23.35 -10.81
CA GLY A 530 -3.22 -24.08 -9.67
C GLY A 530 -4.72 -24.43 -9.84
N PHE A 531 -5.35 -23.90 -10.89
CA PHE A 531 -6.71 -24.19 -11.33
C PHE A 531 -6.73 -25.06 -12.60
N ALA A 532 -5.75 -25.93 -12.79
CA ALA A 532 -5.82 -26.95 -13.84
C ALA A 532 -6.84 -28.05 -13.50
N THR A 533 -7.36 -28.70 -14.53
CA THR A 533 -8.19 -29.90 -14.42
C THR A 533 -7.54 -31.07 -15.16
N PRO A 534 -7.49 -32.29 -14.56
CA PRO A 534 -7.01 -33.49 -15.24
C PRO A 534 -8.02 -34.04 -16.27
N GLY A 535 -9.25 -33.51 -16.29
CA GLY A 535 -10.32 -33.93 -17.20
C GLY A 535 -11.70 -33.48 -16.70
N CYS A 536 -12.58 -33.08 -17.62
CA CYS A 536 -13.89 -32.52 -17.24
C CYS A 536 -15.13 -33.14 -17.92
N GLY A 537 -15.03 -34.38 -18.42
CA GLY A 537 -16.18 -35.14 -18.93
C GLY A 537 -16.87 -34.50 -20.13
N MET A 538 -18.07 -34.97 -20.47
CA MET A 538 -18.80 -34.64 -21.72
C MET A 538 -19.19 -33.15 -21.85
N GLY A 539 -19.18 -32.39 -20.75
CA GLY A 539 -19.46 -30.95 -20.73
C GLY A 539 -18.25 -30.03 -20.82
N CYS A 540 -17.03 -30.59 -20.85
CA CYS A 540 -15.89 -29.97 -21.53
C CYS A 540 -14.97 -31.02 -22.18
N MET A 541 -15.60 -31.81 -23.05
CA MET A 541 -14.98 -32.61 -24.11
C MET A 541 -13.92 -33.64 -23.68
N GLY A 542 -13.87 -34.01 -22.40
CA GLY A 542 -13.10 -35.16 -21.89
C GLY A 542 -11.59 -34.96 -21.69
N GLY A 543 -11.02 -33.82 -22.05
CA GLY A 543 -9.56 -33.55 -21.96
C GLY A 543 -9.14 -32.77 -20.72
N ALA A 544 -7.85 -32.85 -20.37
CA ALA A 544 -7.23 -32.01 -19.36
C ALA A 544 -7.15 -30.54 -19.85
N ILE A 545 -7.24 -29.59 -18.91
CA ILE A 545 -7.11 -28.15 -19.17
C ILE A 545 -6.06 -27.58 -18.21
N ASN A 546 -5.03 -26.96 -18.76
CA ASN A 546 -3.89 -26.42 -18.01
C ASN A 546 -4.28 -25.22 -17.11
N ASN A 547 -5.26 -24.41 -17.52
CA ASN A 547 -5.66 -23.22 -16.76
C ASN A 547 -7.13 -22.87 -16.99
N LEU A 548 -7.96 -23.09 -15.96
CA LEU A 548 -9.39 -22.82 -16.03
C LEU A 548 -9.74 -21.32 -16.15
N HIS A 549 -8.85 -20.38 -15.81
CA HIS A 549 -9.14 -18.95 -16.03
C HIS A 549 -9.29 -18.63 -17.51
N VAL A 550 -8.34 -19.09 -18.34
CA VAL A 550 -8.37 -18.86 -19.79
C VAL A 550 -9.54 -19.59 -20.44
N TYR A 551 -9.95 -20.75 -19.90
CA TYR A 551 -11.19 -21.39 -20.34
C TYR A 551 -12.42 -20.55 -19.96
N HIS A 552 -12.50 -20.07 -18.71
CA HIS A 552 -13.66 -19.31 -18.24
C HIS A 552 -13.82 -17.95 -18.92
N THR A 553 -12.73 -17.27 -19.30
CA THR A 553 -12.80 -16.03 -20.09
C THR A 553 -13.51 -16.23 -21.44
N GLY A 554 -13.43 -17.42 -22.02
CA GLY A 554 -14.07 -17.77 -23.30
C GLY A 554 -15.51 -18.29 -23.21
N VAL A 555 -16.02 -18.60 -22.01
CA VAL A 555 -17.36 -19.20 -21.82
C VAL A 555 -18.29 -18.40 -20.92
N VAL A 556 -17.76 -17.52 -20.05
CA VAL A 556 -18.55 -16.65 -19.18
C VAL A 556 -18.76 -15.30 -19.87
N SER A 557 -20.01 -14.95 -20.18
CA SER A 557 -20.34 -13.79 -21.01
C SER A 557 -19.96 -12.43 -20.43
N THR A 558 -19.76 -12.32 -19.11
CA THR A 558 -19.42 -11.08 -18.39
C THR A 558 -18.21 -11.25 -17.46
N TRP A 559 -17.21 -12.01 -17.91
CA TRP A 559 -16.05 -12.39 -17.13
C TRP A 559 -15.39 -11.21 -16.42
N ARG A 560 -15.22 -11.36 -15.10
CA ARG A 560 -14.43 -10.49 -14.21
C ARG A 560 -13.99 -11.31 -13.01
N CYS A 561 -12.85 -10.98 -12.43
CA CYS A 561 -12.27 -11.75 -11.32
C CYS A 561 -13.22 -11.84 -10.11
N ASN A 562 -13.96 -10.77 -9.79
CA ASN A 562 -14.85 -10.71 -8.61
C ASN A 562 -16.11 -11.59 -8.71
N LEU A 563 -16.38 -12.21 -9.86
CA LEU A 563 -17.38 -13.28 -9.93
C LEU A 563 -16.98 -14.48 -9.07
N CYS A 564 -15.68 -14.77 -9.00
CA CYS A 564 -15.12 -15.95 -8.34
C CYS A 564 -14.26 -15.60 -7.14
N HIS A 565 -13.70 -14.39 -7.09
CA HIS A 565 -12.79 -13.94 -6.05
C HIS A 565 -13.39 -12.81 -5.22
N VAL A 566 -12.91 -12.66 -3.98
CA VAL A 566 -13.31 -11.55 -3.12
C VAL A 566 -12.80 -10.21 -3.65
N ALA A 567 -13.57 -9.15 -3.37
CA ALA A 567 -13.28 -7.79 -3.83
C ALA A 567 -12.11 -7.12 -3.09
N ILE A 568 -11.73 -7.60 -1.90
CA ILE A 568 -10.55 -7.14 -1.16
C ILE A 568 -9.53 -8.28 -1.12
N PRO A 569 -8.47 -8.23 -1.94
CA PRO A 569 -7.51 -9.31 -2.03
C PRO A 569 -6.38 -9.17 -1.00
N HIS A 570 -6.64 -8.74 0.24
CA HIS A 570 -5.62 -8.77 1.30
C HIS A 570 -5.44 -10.19 1.85
N GLY A 571 -6.47 -10.68 2.55
CA GLY A 571 -6.59 -12.06 3.00
C GLY A 571 -8.04 -12.49 3.15
N TRP A 572 -8.27 -13.80 3.04
CA TRP A 572 -9.61 -14.37 2.96
C TRP A 572 -9.71 -15.75 3.63
N LYS A 573 -10.91 -16.09 4.09
CA LYS A 573 -11.20 -17.37 4.78
C LYS A 573 -10.99 -18.60 3.91
N ASN A 574 -11.22 -18.49 2.60
CA ASN A 574 -11.11 -19.61 1.66
C ASN A 574 -9.85 -19.51 0.79
N LYS A 575 -9.38 -20.66 0.30
CA LYS A 575 -8.19 -20.73 -0.52
C LYS A 575 -8.38 -19.99 -1.84
N ASN A 576 -7.26 -19.54 -2.41
CA ASN A 576 -7.21 -18.83 -3.69
C ASN A 576 -8.18 -17.63 -3.77
N PHE A 577 -8.48 -16.98 -2.64
CA PHE A 577 -9.44 -15.88 -2.56
C PHE A 577 -10.84 -16.20 -3.05
N LEU A 578 -11.22 -17.49 -3.12
CA LEU A 578 -12.48 -17.90 -3.69
C LEU A 578 -13.65 -17.48 -2.80
N VAL A 579 -14.61 -16.77 -3.38
CA VAL A 579 -15.94 -16.64 -2.78
C VAL A 579 -16.62 -18.01 -2.79
N ASN A 580 -17.48 -18.26 -1.81
CA ASN A 580 -18.34 -19.42 -1.84
C ASN A 580 -19.74 -19.03 -1.39
N LEU A 581 -20.66 -18.88 -2.34
CA LEU A 581 -22.06 -18.57 -2.01
C LEU A 581 -22.81 -19.75 -1.39
N ASN A 582 -22.17 -20.91 -1.19
CA ASN A 582 -22.69 -21.97 -0.32
C ASN A 582 -22.28 -21.78 1.16
N ASP A 583 -21.39 -20.83 1.45
CA ASP A 583 -20.84 -20.55 2.78
C ASP A 583 -20.64 -19.04 2.96
N VAL A 584 -21.71 -18.29 2.70
CA VAL A 584 -21.74 -16.88 3.08
C VAL A 584 -21.87 -16.86 4.58
N GLY A 585 -20.82 -16.39 5.24
CA GLY A 585 -20.82 -16.24 6.68
C GLY A 585 -21.19 -14.82 7.07
N PRO A 586 -20.86 -14.44 8.29
CA PRO A 586 -21.19 -13.12 8.77
C PRO A 586 -20.49 -12.01 7.98
N GLU A 587 -19.39 -12.29 7.29
CA GLU A 587 -18.74 -11.36 6.35
C GLU A 587 -19.64 -10.95 5.16
N GLY A 588 -20.73 -11.68 4.94
CA GLY A 588 -21.84 -11.29 4.09
C GLY A 588 -23.14 -11.14 4.88
N ASN A 589 -23.13 -10.75 6.15
CA ASN A 589 -24.26 -10.65 7.10
C ASN A 589 -25.17 -11.88 7.16
N GLU A 590 -24.60 -13.07 7.02
CA GLU A 590 -25.33 -14.34 7.16
C GLU A 590 -24.73 -15.19 8.30
N GLN A 591 -25.38 -16.31 8.63
CA GLN A 591 -24.77 -17.31 9.52
C GLN A 591 -23.73 -18.14 8.76
N PRO A 592 -22.64 -18.63 9.39
CA PRO A 592 -21.71 -19.53 8.73
C PRO A 592 -22.42 -20.73 8.09
N GLY A 593 -22.05 -21.07 6.86
CA GLY A 593 -22.69 -22.13 6.07
C GLY A 593 -24.00 -21.72 5.38
N THR A 594 -24.42 -20.45 5.46
CA THR A 594 -25.59 -19.99 4.72
C THR A 594 -25.30 -20.01 3.22
N GLN A 595 -26.15 -20.73 2.49
CA GLN A 595 -26.17 -20.66 1.04
C GLN A 595 -27.05 -19.51 0.55
N LEU A 596 -26.52 -18.73 -0.40
CA LEU A 596 -27.26 -17.74 -1.17
C LEU A 596 -27.41 -18.18 -2.63
N ARG A 597 -28.51 -17.76 -3.26
CA ARG A 597 -28.78 -18.03 -4.68
C ARG A 597 -27.92 -17.11 -5.55
N ASN A 598 -27.22 -17.63 -6.56
CA ASN A 598 -26.62 -16.82 -7.61
C ASN A 598 -27.68 -16.69 -8.71
N GLY A 599 -28.41 -15.58 -8.80
CA GLY A 599 -29.54 -15.52 -9.72
C GLY A 599 -29.17 -15.16 -11.15
N ALA A 600 -28.36 -16.01 -11.76
CA ALA A 600 -28.33 -16.08 -13.20
C ALA A 600 -29.77 -16.02 -13.75
N GLY A 601 -30.04 -15.00 -14.56
CA GLY A 601 -31.30 -14.88 -15.26
C GLY A 601 -31.52 -16.16 -16.06
N GLY A 602 -32.76 -16.65 -16.08
CA GLY A 602 -33.11 -17.81 -16.87
C GLY A 602 -32.71 -17.63 -18.33
N GLY A 603 -31.49 -18.07 -18.67
CA GLY A 603 -31.18 -18.54 -20.00
C GLY A 603 -31.88 -19.88 -20.09
N GLY A 604 -32.87 -19.98 -20.97
CA GLY A 604 -33.33 -21.29 -21.40
C GLY A 604 -32.09 -22.12 -21.70
N GLY A 605 -31.99 -23.30 -21.08
CA GLY A 605 -31.00 -24.26 -21.51
C GLY A 605 -31.11 -24.46 -23.02
N MET A 606 -30.18 -25.20 -23.61
CA MET A 606 -30.38 -25.70 -24.98
C MET A 606 -31.74 -26.41 -25.18
N MET A 607 -32.45 -26.73 -24.09
CA MET A 607 -33.87 -27.05 -24.04
C MET A 607 -34.64 -25.89 -23.37
N GLY A 608 -35.39 -25.12 -24.16
CA GLY A 608 -36.16 -23.96 -23.69
C GLY A 608 -37.10 -24.28 -22.51
N GLY A 609 -36.92 -23.56 -21.40
CA GLY A 609 -37.81 -23.56 -20.25
C GLY A 609 -37.71 -22.21 -19.56
N GLY A 610 -38.79 -21.43 -19.61
CA GLY A 610 -38.78 -19.98 -19.39
C GLY A 610 -38.81 -19.49 -17.93
N GLY A 611 -38.61 -18.18 -17.80
CA GLY A 611 -39.46 -17.33 -16.95
C GLY A 611 -39.05 -17.07 -15.49
N GLY A 612 -37.81 -17.33 -15.08
CA GLY A 612 -37.31 -16.92 -13.76
C GLY A 612 -36.47 -15.65 -13.84
N GLY A 613 -36.96 -14.54 -13.29
CA GLY A 613 -36.23 -13.26 -13.25
C GLY A 613 -34.83 -13.39 -12.66
N ALA A 614 -33.88 -12.63 -13.21
CA ALA A 614 -32.49 -12.57 -12.74
C ALA A 614 -32.45 -12.16 -11.26
N ALA A 615 -31.87 -12.99 -10.39
CA ALA A 615 -31.41 -12.49 -9.10
C ALA A 615 -29.94 -12.03 -9.28
N PRO A 616 -29.64 -10.74 -9.14
CA PRO A 616 -28.30 -10.24 -9.43
C PRO A 616 -27.22 -11.02 -8.66
N ALA A 617 -26.04 -11.15 -9.26
CA ALA A 617 -24.87 -11.68 -8.55
C ALA A 617 -24.73 -11.01 -7.18
N PHE A 618 -24.29 -11.76 -6.16
CA PHE A 618 -24.36 -11.31 -4.78
C PHE A 618 -23.41 -10.15 -4.51
N THR A 619 -23.98 -9.01 -4.11
CA THR A 619 -23.22 -7.83 -3.72
C THR A 619 -23.49 -7.51 -2.27
N ARG A 620 -22.43 -7.60 -1.46
CA ARG A 620 -22.41 -7.15 -0.08
C ARG A 620 -20.98 -6.74 0.23
N GLY A 621 -20.77 -5.44 0.27
CA GLY A 621 -19.49 -4.87 0.67
C GLY A 621 -19.09 -5.31 2.08
N PRO A 622 -17.79 -5.43 2.36
CA PRO A 622 -16.70 -5.06 1.47
C PRO A 622 -16.17 -6.22 0.62
N TYR A 623 -16.57 -7.47 0.89
CA TYR A 623 -15.94 -8.66 0.32
C TYR A 623 -16.63 -9.21 -0.94
N TYR A 624 -17.94 -9.03 -1.07
CA TYR A 624 -18.71 -9.55 -2.20
C TYR A 624 -19.09 -8.41 -3.15
N ASN A 625 -18.44 -8.35 -4.31
CA ASN A 625 -18.80 -7.43 -5.39
C ASN A 625 -19.28 -8.24 -6.60
N ARG A 626 -20.61 -8.41 -6.72
CA ARG A 626 -21.25 -9.20 -7.77
C ARG A 626 -20.70 -10.63 -7.86
N ALA A 627 -20.52 -11.26 -6.70
CA ALA A 627 -20.02 -12.63 -6.57
C ALA A 627 -21.03 -13.65 -7.10
N ALA A 628 -20.53 -14.72 -7.72
CA ALA A 628 -21.33 -15.82 -8.24
C ALA A 628 -20.76 -17.22 -7.94
N GLY A 629 -19.49 -17.30 -7.51
CA GLY A 629 -18.80 -18.55 -7.22
C GLY A 629 -19.49 -19.40 -6.16
N LYS A 630 -19.73 -20.67 -6.50
CA LYS A 630 -20.25 -21.69 -5.57
C LYS A 630 -19.39 -22.94 -5.62
N ILE A 631 -18.81 -23.29 -4.48
CA ILE A 631 -17.91 -24.42 -4.31
C ILE A 631 -18.58 -25.43 -3.38
N VAL A 632 -18.75 -26.67 -3.85
CA VAL A 632 -19.27 -27.77 -3.02
C VAL A 632 -18.16 -28.55 -2.34
N SER A 633 -16.96 -28.55 -2.94
CA SER A 633 -15.77 -29.17 -2.36
C SER A 633 -14.52 -28.48 -2.90
N PHE A 634 -13.60 -28.06 -2.03
CA PHE A 634 -12.33 -27.52 -2.48
C PHE A 634 -11.42 -28.64 -2.98
N ALA A 635 -10.90 -28.50 -4.20
CA ALA A 635 -9.93 -29.44 -4.75
C ALA A 635 -8.50 -29.06 -4.36
N ILE A 636 -7.62 -30.05 -4.38
CA ILE A 636 -6.18 -29.83 -4.40
C ILE A 636 -5.81 -29.14 -5.72
N SER A 637 -4.85 -28.21 -5.67
CA SER A 637 -4.39 -27.51 -6.88
C SER A 637 -3.99 -28.47 -8.01
N GLY A 638 -4.46 -28.14 -9.21
CA GLY A 638 -4.30 -28.97 -10.42
C GLY A 638 -5.24 -30.18 -10.53
N GLN A 639 -6.14 -30.38 -9.56
CA GLN A 639 -7.11 -31.48 -9.53
C GLN A 639 -8.56 -30.97 -9.51
N TRP A 640 -8.81 -29.77 -10.03
CA TRP A 640 -10.16 -29.24 -10.11
C TRP A 640 -10.98 -30.02 -11.14
N VAL A 641 -12.24 -30.30 -10.85
CA VAL A 641 -13.20 -30.92 -11.76
C VAL A 641 -14.54 -30.20 -11.65
N PRO A 642 -15.41 -30.25 -12.67
CA PRO A 642 -16.70 -29.56 -12.62
C PRO A 642 -17.51 -29.88 -11.35
N ALA A 643 -17.49 -31.13 -10.90
CA ALA A 643 -18.21 -31.59 -9.72
C ALA A 643 -17.82 -30.87 -8.40
N ASN A 644 -16.70 -30.13 -8.38
CA ASN A 644 -16.31 -29.31 -7.23
C ASN A 644 -17.12 -28.00 -7.13
N CYS A 645 -17.82 -27.61 -8.19
CA CYS A 645 -18.60 -26.39 -8.29
C CYS A 645 -20.10 -26.71 -8.36
N GLY A 646 -20.93 -25.89 -7.75
CA GLY A 646 -22.37 -26.12 -7.74
C GLY A 646 -23.10 -25.59 -6.52
N SER A 647 -24.41 -25.71 -6.56
CA SER A 647 -25.34 -25.35 -5.50
C SER A 647 -25.45 -26.49 -4.48
N ALA A 648 -25.25 -26.22 -3.19
CA ALA A 648 -25.29 -27.24 -2.13
C ALA A 648 -26.73 -27.66 -1.70
N GLY A 649 -27.76 -26.96 -2.16
CA GLY A 649 -29.17 -27.27 -1.87
C GLY A 649 -30.02 -26.02 -1.74
N ALA A 650 -31.17 -26.11 -1.06
CA ALA A 650 -32.02 -24.93 -0.80
C ALA A 650 -31.24 -23.84 -0.04
N PRO A 651 -31.41 -22.53 -0.37
CA PRO A 651 -32.39 -21.94 -1.30
C PRO A 651 -31.98 -21.98 -2.79
N GLY A 652 -30.82 -22.55 -3.12
CA GLY A 652 -30.44 -22.83 -4.50
C GLY A 652 -31.02 -24.15 -5.02
N ASN A 653 -30.62 -24.56 -6.21
CA ASN A 653 -31.27 -25.66 -6.94
C ASN A 653 -30.61 -27.03 -6.78
N GLY A 654 -29.54 -27.15 -6.00
CA GLY A 654 -28.82 -28.42 -5.78
C GLY A 654 -28.07 -28.96 -7.01
N ALA A 655 -28.06 -28.24 -8.13
CA ALA A 655 -27.32 -28.66 -9.31
C ALA A 655 -25.81 -28.50 -9.07
N VAL A 656 -25.01 -29.44 -9.59
CA VAL A 656 -23.55 -29.41 -9.52
C VAL A 656 -22.93 -29.66 -10.90
N GLY A 657 -21.64 -29.34 -11.05
CA GLY A 657 -20.90 -29.59 -12.27
C GLY A 657 -21.42 -28.84 -13.49
N VAL A 658 -21.27 -29.47 -14.65
CA VAL A 658 -21.69 -28.91 -15.95
C VAL A 658 -23.18 -28.56 -15.95
N ASN A 659 -24.00 -29.39 -15.28
CA ASN A 659 -25.44 -29.13 -15.16
C ASN A 659 -25.69 -27.79 -14.44
N TRP A 660 -24.99 -27.54 -13.33
CA TRP A 660 -25.04 -26.23 -12.68
C TRP A 660 -24.59 -25.12 -13.62
N MET A 661 -23.45 -25.29 -14.29
CA MET A 661 -22.81 -24.26 -15.11
C MET A 661 -23.64 -23.80 -16.32
N PHE A 662 -24.38 -24.71 -16.98
CA PHE A 662 -25.03 -24.44 -18.27
C PHE A 662 -26.53 -24.76 -18.36
N MET A 663 -27.04 -25.65 -17.49
CA MET A 663 -28.36 -26.26 -17.68
C MET A 663 -29.32 -26.02 -16.51
N SER A 664 -28.91 -25.20 -15.54
CA SER A 664 -29.68 -24.95 -14.32
C SER A 664 -30.20 -23.52 -14.24
N SER A 665 -31.19 -23.29 -13.39
CA SER A 665 -31.72 -21.96 -13.04
C SER A 665 -30.76 -21.09 -12.20
N GLU A 666 -29.51 -21.52 -12.08
CA GLU A 666 -28.38 -20.87 -11.40
C GLU A 666 -27.12 -20.90 -12.28
N ALA A 667 -27.28 -21.06 -13.60
CA ALA A 667 -26.19 -21.22 -14.57
C ALA A 667 -25.21 -20.04 -14.62
N CYS A 668 -23.92 -20.32 -14.43
CA CYS A 668 -22.89 -19.29 -14.33
C CYS A 668 -22.26 -18.89 -15.68
N ASN A 669 -22.69 -19.48 -16.79
CA ASN A 669 -22.22 -19.11 -18.13
C ASN A 669 -22.77 -17.75 -18.61
N ASN A 670 -23.96 -17.36 -18.13
CA ASN A 670 -24.62 -16.11 -18.49
C ASN A 670 -24.96 -15.28 -17.25
N LEU A 671 -23.93 -14.79 -16.57
CA LEU A 671 -24.06 -13.92 -15.41
C LEU A 671 -24.30 -12.48 -15.88
N PRO A 672 -25.18 -11.71 -15.23
CA PRO A 672 -25.40 -10.31 -15.55
C PRO A 672 -24.17 -9.44 -15.30
#